data_AF-A0A2U3Q770-F1
#
_entry.id   AF-A0A2U3Q770-F1
#
_cell.length_a   1.000
_cell.length_b   1.000
_cell.length_c   1.000
_cell.angle_alpha   90.00
_cell.angle_beta   90.00
_cell.angle_gamma   90.00
#
_symmetry.space_group_name_H-M   'P 1'
#
loop_
_entity.id
_entity.type
_entity.pdbx_description
1 polymer ?
#
loop_
_entity_poly.entity_id
_entity_poly.type
_entity_poly.pdbx_seq_one_letter_code
_entity_poly.pdbx_strand_id
1 'polypeptide(L)'
;MIPSWAYLDENDRSVFRAALAFLDNRLAEPSTIDWAVRLGRDRRIERAAIENLLSSQRADVANEPWATTWRLIEESWSERPVESGASTAIYEIQRRLRSGDRSGAIVSAIVDLVAPRLKVEALTSSFRQFAKVPRRPKTFRQLVSAGLTSGEVVDLDVLELEKLDDVPFLTALANALDRAVDHGLDIGRRIGWDGQHRLWQLGDLSRVNYVVRSRRTVDGQDDPDAYHHGIAPAVKLLYEVVTRIGELIREQELSFVRRWKLTNTPVHIRLWAAAARNPKVASAAEFSAFMLALDDSRFWDLHGYPEIAELRAARFGELGAEAQATLTARLRKGPPRSFWPKKAEPEKVKIGRLYWALRELKRIDLANGNLPQNVKAWLDAEIGKFPDLIGMSADEGLPEGVTVKDVVSSPDDRYDALEGLARLRALETALASAGERWSDDPAGRADDWLRQPTKVALILNDLEQAERGGDEFPRVWNRFGWAHSPTRPEPVDASAQDFQNEADRVLALLAQLSERTLSIAIEGISSWLDHWRKHVVVSADGLAVWLKVWPLAVTATNNQAESEDGANLSVAATIVDNDREPTDIDTLNTPVGKLVGVFLAACPSLNQVPSPFEAGAAARQMRDVLITADGLSGLITRHRLIEGLPYFLRADRAWTEENLVTPLQKGDGASLTLWRAVARATRFTDVLKFIGNAMAEKATDRRLGREVRGRLVFSLIVEALHALRENREPAVPNARVQQMVRTLDDEVRATAANAVQQFVKDLSSQAPRGGEPPSAAALFRTAAMPFFRGVWPQERSLATPGVSKALADLPATSREAFADAVEVIERFLVPFECWSMLDYGLYGDEGESKKLSMIDDEVKANALLRLLDHTIGTSEGAVIPYDLTDALDQIRTVAPHLVDSVGYRRLSTAARRV
;
A
#
# COMPACT_ATOMS: atom_id res chain seq x y z
N MET A 1 5.52 42.16 13.32
CA MET A 1 5.83 40.75 12.99
C MET A 1 6.90 40.79 11.92
N ILE A 2 8.08 40.20 12.14
CA ILE A 2 9.14 40.15 11.11
C ILE A 2 8.62 39.22 9.99
N PRO A 3 8.63 39.64 8.71
CA PRO A 3 8.15 38.79 7.64
C PRO A 3 8.96 37.49 7.53
N SER A 4 8.30 36.36 7.28
CA SER A 4 8.93 35.03 7.16
C SER A 4 10.09 34.99 6.14
N TRP A 5 10.05 35.85 5.11
CA TRP A 5 11.09 35.94 4.09
C TRP A 5 12.44 36.55 4.57
N ALA A 6 12.49 37.17 5.75
CA ALA A 6 13.71 37.81 6.26
C ALA A 6 14.84 36.81 6.58
N TYR A 7 14.47 35.55 6.87
CA TYR A 7 15.40 34.48 7.27
C TYR A 7 15.77 33.51 6.13
N LEU A 8 15.25 33.74 4.91
CA LEU A 8 15.52 32.90 3.75
C LEU A 8 16.90 33.19 3.16
N ASP A 9 17.60 32.15 2.71
CA ASP A 9 18.85 32.29 1.96
C ASP A 9 18.62 32.82 0.52
N GLU A 10 19.70 33.09 -0.22
CA GLU A 10 19.62 33.70 -1.56
C GLU A 10 18.81 32.85 -2.55
N ASN A 11 18.93 31.52 -2.47
CA ASN A 11 18.21 30.59 -3.33
C ASN A 11 16.73 30.54 -2.96
N ASP A 12 16.42 30.37 -1.67
CA ASP A 12 15.05 30.35 -1.14
C ASP A 12 14.33 31.69 -1.45
N ARG A 13 15.03 32.83 -1.41
CA ARG A 13 14.47 34.14 -1.81
C ARG A 13 14.14 34.21 -3.30
N SER A 14 14.95 33.58 -4.15
CA SER A 14 14.70 33.55 -5.60
C SER A 14 13.42 32.75 -5.93
N VAL A 15 13.26 31.59 -5.30
CA VAL A 15 12.07 30.73 -5.42
C VAL A 15 10.84 31.44 -4.86
N PHE A 16 10.96 32.08 -3.70
CA PHE A 16 9.89 32.87 -3.09
C PHE A 16 9.40 34.00 -4.01
N ARG A 17 10.32 34.77 -4.61
CA ARG A 17 9.96 35.85 -5.57
C ARG A 17 9.32 35.31 -6.85
N ALA A 18 9.83 34.20 -7.37
CA ALA A 18 9.26 33.56 -8.55
C ALA A 18 7.84 33.04 -8.28
N ALA A 19 7.61 32.42 -7.12
CA ALA A 19 6.29 31.98 -6.68
C ALA A 19 5.32 33.15 -6.51
N LEU A 20 5.76 34.25 -5.88
CA LEU A 20 4.94 35.48 -5.77
C LEU A 20 4.55 36.03 -7.14
N ALA A 21 5.50 36.11 -8.09
CA ALA A 21 5.24 36.59 -9.44
C ALA A 21 4.29 35.66 -10.22
N PHE A 22 4.39 34.35 -10.02
CA PHE A 22 3.50 33.35 -10.63
C PHE A 22 2.07 33.44 -10.10
N LEU A 23 1.89 33.79 -8.83
CA LEU A 23 0.60 33.82 -8.13
C LEU A 23 -0.14 35.15 -8.23
N ASP A 24 0.53 36.22 -8.65
CA ASP A 24 -0.07 37.54 -8.82
C ASP A 24 -1.30 37.48 -9.74
N ASN A 25 -2.46 37.95 -9.24
CA ASN A 25 -3.77 37.89 -9.90
C ASN A 25 -4.31 36.49 -10.27
N ARG A 26 -3.72 35.40 -9.74
CA ARG A 26 -4.08 34.02 -10.13
C ARG A 26 -4.65 33.15 -9.01
N LEU A 27 -4.87 33.73 -7.83
CA LEU A 27 -5.44 33.05 -6.67
C LEU A 27 -6.91 32.65 -6.86
N ALA A 28 -7.61 33.22 -7.85
CA ALA A 28 -8.97 32.85 -8.25
C ALA A 28 -9.02 31.94 -9.50
N GLU A 29 -7.96 31.16 -9.76
CA GLU A 29 -7.89 30.20 -10.86
C GLU A 29 -7.97 28.74 -10.35
N PRO A 30 -8.77 27.86 -11.00
CA PRO A 30 -8.84 26.45 -10.62
C PRO A 30 -7.50 25.71 -10.70
N SER A 31 -6.69 26.06 -11.69
CA SER A 31 -5.34 25.52 -11.90
C SER A 31 -4.38 25.86 -10.76
N THR A 32 -4.50 27.07 -10.20
CA THR A 32 -3.69 27.51 -9.05
C THR A 32 -4.06 26.74 -7.79
N ILE A 33 -5.36 26.47 -7.58
CA ILE A 33 -5.83 25.61 -6.49
C ILE A 33 -5.33 24.18 -6.67
N ASP A 34 -5.46 23.58 -7.86
CA ASP A 34 -5.00 22.22 -8.14
C ASP A 34 -3.49 22.08 -7.92
N TRP A 35 -2.71 23.11 -8.29
CA TRP A 35 -1.28 23.18 -8.01
C TRP A 35 -0.98 23.29 -6.51
N ALA A 36 -1.63 24.22 -5.81
CA ALA A 36 -1.39 24.47 -4.40
C ALA A 36 -1.70 23.25 -3.52
N VAL A 37 -2.79 22.54 -3.80
CA VAL A 37 -3.17 21.31 -3.07
C VAL A 37 -2.12 20.20 -3.21
N ARG A 38 -1.33 20.21 -4.30
CA ARG A 38 -0.25 19.23 -4.54
C ARG A 38 1.08 19.63 -3.94
N LEU A 39 1.22 20.82 -3.36
CA LEU A 39 2.47 21.24 -2.73
C LEU A 39 2.72 20.39 -1.48
N GLY A 40 3.80 19.61 -1.47
CA GLY A 40 4.28 18.87 -0.31
C GLY A 40 4.97 19.76 0.72
N ARG A 41 5.44 19.16 1.83
CA ARG A 41 6.15 19.88 2.92
C ARG A 41 7.58 20.30 2.53
N ASP A 42 8.17 19.57 1.60
CA ASP A 42 9.43 19.87 0.93
C ASP A 42 9.39 21.23 0.21
N ARG A 43 8.21 21.66 -0.23
CA ARG A 43 7.97 22.96 -0.90
C ARG A 43 7.52 24.06 0.05
N ARG A 44 8.25 24.19 1.16
CA ARG A 44 7.96 25.15 2.23
C ARG A 44 7.98 26.60 1.75
N ILE A 45 8.78 26.92 0.72
CA ILE A 45 8.99 28.28 0.23
C ILE A 45 7.79 28.76 -0.60
N GLU A 46 7.25 27.88 -1.44
CA GLU A 46 6.05 28.13 -2.23
C GLU A 46 4.81 28.26 -1.34
N ARG A 47 4.70 27.41 -0.31
CA ARG A 47 3.65 27.56 0.72
C ARG A 47 3.76 28.91 1.45
N ALA A 48 4.97 29.28 1.88
CA ALA A 48 5.21 30.56 2.54
C ALA A 48 4.89 31.77 1.63
N ALA A 49 5.09 31.65 0.31
CA ALA A 49 4.72 32.69 -0.65
C ALA A 49 3.19 32.84 -0.77
N ILE A 50 2.45 31.74 -0.74
CA ILE A 50 0.98 31.73 -0.74
C ILE A 50 0.45 32.34 0.55
N GLU A 51 0.94 31.91 1.71
CA GLU A 51 0.57 32.47 3.02
C GLU A 51 0.87 33.99 3.07
N ASN A 52 2.00 34.43 2.50
CA ASN A 52 2.34 35.84 2.41
C ASN A 52 1.35 36.64 1.55
N LEU A 53 0.91 36.08 0.41
CA LEU A 53 -0.08 36.72 -0.44
C LEU A 53 -1.45 36.78 0.23
N LEU A 54 -1.92 35.67 0.80
CA LEU A 54 -3.22 35.57 1.47
C LEU A 54 -3.32 36.48 2.70
N SER A 55 -2.21 36.71 3.41
CA SER A 55 -2.12 37.66 4.53
C SER A 55 -1.94 39.12 4.11
N SER A 56 -1.64 39.40 2.83
CA SER A 56 -1.44 40.76 2.33
C SER A 56 -2.76 41.44 1.95
N GLN A 57 -2.85 42.77 2.11
CA GLN A 57 -4.01 43.57 1.67
C GLN A 57 -4.24 43.57 0.13
N ARG A 58 -3.36 42.91 -0.65
CA ARG A 58 -3.43 42.81 -2.12
C ARG A 58 -4.15 41.55 -2.62
N ALA A 59 -4.52 40.61 -1.75
CA ALA A 59 -5.21 39.39 -2.18
C ALA A 59 -6.67 39.68 -2.58
N ASP A 60 -6.97 39.64 -3.88
CA ASP A 60 -8.33 39.71 -4.44
C ASP A 60 -9.08 38.36 -4.31
N VAL A 61 -8.99 37.75 -3.13
CA VAL A 61 -9.48 36.39 -2.81
C VAL A 61 -10.74 36.43 -1.94
N ALA A 62 -11.29 37.61 -1.68
CA ALA A 62 -12.43 37.81 -0.77
C ALA A 62 -13.75 37.17 -1.25
N ASN A 63 -13.82 36.68 -2.50
CA ASN A 63 -15.03 36.12 -3.08
C ASN A 63 -15.13 34.60 -2.89
N GLU A 64 -16.31 34.13 -2.48
CA GLU A 64 -16.63 32.71 -2.47
C GLU A 64 -16.69 32.15 -3.91
N PRO A 65 -16.25 30.90 -4.15
CA PRO A 65 -15.82 29.90 -3.18
C PRO A 65 -14.32 29.90 -2.82
N TRP A 66 -13.52 30.80 -3.42
CA TRP A 66 -12.05 30.78 -3.32
C TRP A 66 -11.55 31.07 -1.91
N ALA A 67 -12.17 32.01 -1.21
CA ALA A 67 -11.84 32.35 0.18
C ALA A 67 -11.91 31.10 1.08
N THR A 68 -13.00 30.34 1.00
CA THR A 68 -13.17 29.10 1.76
C THR A 68 -12.15 28.05 1.33
N THR A 69 -11.91 27.88 0.03
CA THR A 69 -10.94 26.90 -0.48
C THR A 69 -9.52 27.17 0.04
N TRP A 70 -9.05 28.42 0.00
CA TRP A 70 -7.71 28.76 0.47
C TRP A 70 -7.53 28.56 1.98
N ARG A 71 -8.54 28.91 2.80
CA ARG A 71 -8.51 28.64 4.25
C ARG A 71 -8.37 27.15 4.56
N LEU A 72 -9.09 26.29 3.83
CA LEU A 72 -8.99 24.84 3.99
C LEU A 72 -7.60 24.31 3.58
N ILE A 73 -7.01 24.90 2.54
CA ILE A 73 -5.66 24.52 2.07
C ILE A 73 -4.61 24.91 3.13
N GLU A 74 -4.62 26.15 3.62
CA GLU A 74 -3.69 26.62 4.66
C GLU A 74 -3.79 25.79 5.95
N GLU A 75 -5.02 25.47 6.36
CA GLU A 75 -5.25 24.62 7.54
C GLU A 75 -4.69 23.21 7.33
N SER A 76 -4.93 22.59 6.17
CA SER A 76 -4.39 21.24 5.90
C SER A 76 -2.86 21.18 5.82
N TRP A 77 -2.19 22.29 5.48
CA TRP A 77 -0.73 22.37 5.54
C TRP A 77 -0.15 22.48 6.95
N SER A 78 -0.90 23.10 7.85
CA SER A 78 -0.50 23.33 9.25
C SER A 78 -0.55 22.05 10.08
N GLU A 79 -1.27 21.04 9.61
CA GLU A 79 -1.38 19.75 10.28
C GLU A 79 -0.11 18.89 10.07
N ARG A 80 0.28 18.15 11.13
CA ARG A 80 1.35 17.14 11.02
C ARG A 80 0.83 15.92 10.27
N PRO A 81 1.51 15.43 9.22
CA PRO A 81 1.12 14.19 8.56
C PRO A 81 1.29 13.06 9.55
N VAL A 82 0.33 12.13 9.53
CA VAL A 82 0.54 10.81 10.11
C VAL A 82 1.45 10.09 9.13
N GLU A 83 2.69 9.82 9.53
CA GLU A 83 3.58 8.99 8.73
C GLU A 83 2.93 7.61 8.54
N SER A 84 2.98 7.10 7.31
CA SER A 84 2.53 5.74 6.98
C SER A 84 3.49 4.76 7.65
N GLY A 85 3.22 4.43 8.92
CA GLY A 85 4.12 3.67 9.78
C GLY A 85 4.03 4.09 11.25
N ALA A 86 2.83 4.10 11.84
CA ALA A 86 2.61 4.44 13.26
C ALA A 86 3.39 3.56 14.26
N SER A 87 4.07 2.51 13.81
CA SER A 87 4.88 1.60 14.64
C SER A 87 5.98 2.33 15.42
N THR A 88 6.67 3.30 14.82
CA THR A 88 7.77 4.03 15.48
C THR A 88 7.25 4.94 16.59
N ALA A 89 6.19 5.70 16.32
CA ALA A 89 5.57 6.59 17.30
C ALA A 89 4.92 5.82 18.46
N ILE A 90 4.24 4.70 18.17
CA ILE A 90 3.70 3.79 19.19
C ILE A 90 4.82 3.25 20.08
N TYR A 91 5.92 2.80 19.49
CA TYR A 91 7.07 2.28 20.24
C TYR A 91 7.69 3.35 21.16
N GLU A 92 7.84 4.59 20.67
CA GLU A 92 8.35 5.69 21.50
C GLU A 92 7.41 5.98 22.67
N ILE A 93 6.10 6.00 22.44
CA ILE A 93 5.08 6.21 23.47
C ILE A 93 5.16 5.11 24.53
N GLN A 94 5.18 3.84 24.12
CA GLN A 94 5.34 2.69 25.03
C GLN A 94 6.60 2.83 25.88
N ARG A 95 7.75 3.14 25.25
CA ARG A 95 9.03 3.32 25.96
C ARG A 95 8.93 4.41 27.02
N ARG A 96 8.38 5.57 26.68
CA ARG A 96 8.21 6.70 27.61
C ARG A 96 7.27 6.33 28.76
N LEU A 97 6.15 5.67 28.48
CA LEU A 97 5.24 5.19 29.51
C LEU A 97 5.90 4.18 30.47
N ARG A 98 6.69 3.23 29.95
CA ARG A 98 7.48 2.27 30.74
C ARG A 98 8.55 2.95 31.61
N SER A 99 9.16 4.03 31.11
CA SER A 99 10.13 4.84 31.88
C SER A 99 9.48 5.70 32.98
N GLY A 100 8.15 5.71 33.09
CA GLY A 100 7.41 6.47 34.09
C GLY A 100 7.00 7.88 33.66
N ASP A 101 7.19 8.25 32.39
CA ASP A 101 6.77 9.57 31.88
C ASP A 101 5.23 9.69 31.85
N ARG A 102 4.71 10.73 32.52
CA ARG A 102 3.28 11.08 32.58
C ARG A 102 3.04 12.54 32.19
N SER A 103 3.98 13.13 31.45
CA SER A 103 3.95 14.54 31.06
C SER A 103 2.83 14.86 30.04
N GLY A 104 2.52 16.15 29.91
CA GLY A 104 1.63 16.61 28.84
C GLY A 104 2.16 16.30 27.44
N ALA A 105 3.48 16.14 27.27
CA ALA A 105 4.08 15.79 25.99
C ALA A 105 3.72 14.37 25.54
N ILE A 106 3.66 13.40 26.48
CA ILE A 106 3.22 12.04 26.14
C ILE A 106 1.71 11.98 25.86
N VAL A 107 0.91 12.80 26.56
CA VAL A 107 -0.53 12.98 26.25
C VAL A 107 -0.71 13.50 24.82
N SER A 108 0.02 14.56 24.45
CA SER A 108 -0.01 15.10 23.10
C SER A 108 0.43 14.08 22.05
N ALA A 109 1.47 13.29 22.32
CA ALA A 109 1.94 12.26 21.39
C ALA A 109 0.88 11.16 21.15
N ILE A 110 0.20 10.70 22.21
CA ILE A 110 -0.89 9.72 22.08
C ILE A 110 -2.06 10.32 21.29
N VAL A 111 -2.47 11.55 21.60
CA VAL A 111 -3.55 12.23 20.87
C VAL A 111 -3.18 12.44 19.41
N ASP A 112 -1.93 12.79 19.11
CA ASP A 112 -1.45 13.03 17.74
C ASP A 112 -1.61 11.80 16.83
N LEU A 113 -1.53 10.57 17.38
CA LEU A 113 -1.76 9.32 16.65
C LEU A 113 -3.19 9.20 16.11
N VAL A 114 -4.19 9.64 16.88
CA VAL A 114 -5.60 9.36 16.61
C VAL A 114 -6.43 10.60 16.28
N ALA A 115 -5.86 11.80 16.46
CA ALA A 115 -6.56 13.07 16.32
C ALA A 115 -7.14 13.25 14.90
N PRO A 116 -8.44 13.65 14.78
CA PRO A 116 -9.04 14.01 13.51
C PRO A 116 -8.41 15.28 12.94
N ARG A 117 -8.20 15.27 11.62
CA ARG A 117 -7.39 16.21 10.86
C ARG A 117 -8.08 16.54 9.53
N LEU A 118 -7.95 17.77 9.05
CA LEU A 118 -8.47 18.22 7.77
C LEU A 118 -7.59 17.72 6.61
N LYS A 119 -8.16 16.86 5.77
CA LYS A 119 -7.55 16.44 4.51
C LYS A 119 -8.15 17.21 3.34
N VAL A 120 -7.30 17.87 2.57
CA VAL A 120 -7.69 18.53 1.31
C VAL A 120 -6.93 17.89 0.15
N GLU A 121 -7.68 17.45 -0.87
CA GLU A 121 -7.14 16.78 -2.05
C GLU A 121 -7.69 17.41 -3.33
N ALA A 122 -6.93 17.29 -4.41
CA ALA A 122 -7.38 17.67 -5.73
C ALA A 122 -8.55 16.76 -6.15
N LEU A 123 -9.53 17.30 -6.89
CA LEU A 123 -10.65 16.51 -7.40
C LEU A 123 -10.14 15.39 -8.33
N THR A 124 -10.51 14.15 -8.00
CA THR A 124 -10.12 12.96 -8.77
C THR A 124 -10.67 12.98 -10.20
N SER A 125 -10.00 12.26 -11.11
CA SER A 125 -10.45 12.09 -12.51
C SER A 125 -11.86 11.50 -12.59
N SER A 126 -12.20 10.55 -11.70
CA SER A 126 -13.53 9.95 -11.58
C SER A 126 -14.60 10.99 -11.26
N PHE A 127 -14.34 11.92 -10.32
CA PHE A 127 -15.29 12.99 -10.00
C PHE A 127 -15.50 13.94 -11.19
N ARG A 128 -14.45 14.22 -11.97
CA ARG A 128 -14.52 15.05 -13.20
C ARG A 128 -15.29 14.35 -14.34
N GLN A 129 -15.28 13.01 -14.38
CA GLN A 129 -16.05 12.22 -15.35
C GLN A 129 -17.56 12.24 -15.06
N PHE A 130 -17.95 12.16 -13.78
CA PHE A 130 -19.37 12.08 -13.39
C PHE A 130 -20.01 13.45 -13.11
N ALA A 131 -19.22 14.50 -12.87
CA ALA A 131 -19.72 15.86 -12.64
C ALA A 131 -19.01 16.88 -13.55
N LYS A 132 -19.79 17.62 -14.36
CA LYS A 132 -19.26 18.76 -15.13
C LYS A 132 -18.77 19.85 -14.17
N VAL A 133 -17.46 20.04 -14.07
CA VAL A 133 -16.87 21.17 -13.34
C VAL A 133 -17.32 22.46 -14.03
N PRO A 134 -18.12 23.32 -13.38
CA PRO A 134 -18.61 24.53 -14.01
C PRO A 134 -17.46 25.52 -14.25
N ARG A 135 -17.49 26.24 -15.38
CA ARG A 135 -16.54 27.33 -15.68
C ARG A 135 -16.49 28.43 -14.60
N ARG A 136 -17.54 28.55 -13.79
CA ARG A 136 -17.62 29.45 -12.63
C ARG A 136 -18.03 28.63 -11.41
N PRO A 137 -17.09 28.22 -10.55
CA PRO A 137 -17.38 27.45 -9.35
C PRO A 137 -18.19 28.31 -8.38
N LYS A 138 -19.18 27.71 -7.71
CA LYS A 138 -20.04 28.36 -6.71
C LYS A 138 -19.79 27.86 -5.30
N THR A 139 -19.14 26.71 -5.15
CA THR A 139 -18.85 26.08 -3.86
C THR A 139 -17.44 25.51 -3.87
N PHE A 140 -16.80 25.44 -2.70
CA PHE A 140 -15.43 24.91 -2.61
C PHE A 140 -15.34 23.44 -3.06
N ARG A 141 -16.43 22.67 -2.92
CA ARG A 141 -16.53 21.26 -3.37
C ARG A 141 -16.39 21.09 -4.89
N GLN A 142 -16.51 22.18 -5.66
CA GLN A 142 -16.27 22.18 -7.10
C GLN A 142 -14.81 22.49 -7.46
N LEU A 143 -13.97 22.80 -6.45
CA LEU A 143 -12.56 23.12 -6.59
C LEU A 143 -11.66 22.05 -5.97
N VAL A 144 -12.02 21.58 -4.77
CA VAL A 144 -11.25 20.59 -3.99
C VAL A 144 -12.16 19.57 -3.34
N SER A 145 -11.60 18.39 -3.05
CA SER A 145 -12.18 17.43 -2.11
C SER A 145 -11.66 17.76 -0.72
N ALA A 146 -12.56 17.85 0.27
CA ALA A 146 -12.19 18.03 1.67
C ALA A 146 -12.92 17.00 2.53
N GLY A 147 -12.19 16.40 3.47
CA GLY A 147 -12.69 15.37 4.38
C GLY A 147 -11.88 15.33 5.67
N LEU A 148 -12.30 14.50 6.61
CA LEU A 148 -11.50 14.19 7.79
C LEU A 148 -10.57 13.01 7.52
N THR A 149 -9.38 13.08 8.10
CA THR A 149 -8.41 11.99 8.19
C THR A 149 -7.86 11.91 9.61
N SER A 150 -7.12 10.85 9.93
CA SER A 150 -6.38 10.67 11.18
C SER A 150 -5.43 9.48 10.99
N GLY A 151 -4.79 9.02 12.07
CA GLY A 151 -4.03 7.77 12.01
C GLY A 151 -4.91 6.53 12.03
N GLU A 152 -4.31 5.40 12.39
CA GLU A 152 -5.01 4.13 12.51
C GLU A 152 -5.72 4.03 13.86
N VAL A 153 -6.70 3.12 13.95
CA VAL A 153 -7.29 2.72 15.22
C VAL A 153 -6.21 2.04 16.10
N VAL A 154 -6.03 2.51 17.33
CA VAL A 154 -5.03 1.98 18.28
C VAL A 154 -5.69 1.56 19.59
N ASP A 155 -5.49 0.31 20.01
CA ASP A 155 -6.06 -0.27 21.25
C ASP A 155 -5.23 0.12 22.50
N LEU A 156 -5.83 0.05 23.71
CA LEU A 156 -5.16 0.32 24.99
C LEU A 156 -3.96 -0.58 25.20
N ASP A 157 -4.05 -1.85 24.83
CA ASP A 157 -2.97 -2.83 24.95
C ASP A 157 -1.76 -2.45 24.11
N VAL A 158 -2.01 -1.92 22.92
CA VAL A 158 -0.97 -1.46 22.00
C VAL A 158 -0.24 -0.25 22.56
N LEU A 159 -0.90 0.60 23.35
CA LEU A 159 -0.26 1.74 24.01
C LEU A 159 0.19 1.41 25.46
N GLU A 160 -0.01 0.18 25.92
CA GLU A 160 0.19 -0.27 27.31
C GLU A 160 -0.58 0.55 28.36
N LEU A 161 -1.66 1.21 27.95
CA LEU A 161 -2.50 2.02 28.83
C LEU A 161 -3.39 1.17 29.74
N GLU A 162 -3.70 -0.07 29.34
CA GLU A 162 -4.54 -0.99 30.11
C GLU A 162 -3.94 -1.29 31.50
N LYS A 163 -2.60 -1.33 31.59
CA LYS A 163 -1.87 -1.63 32.84
C LYS A 163 -1.56 -0.40 33.68
N LEU A 164 -1.97 0.80 33.25
CA LEU A 164 -1.71 2.03 33.97
C LEU A 164 -2.80 2.30 35.01
N ASP A 165 -2.35 2.64 36.23
CA ASP A 165 -3.21 2.98 37.36
C ASP A 165 -3.13 4.49 37.73
N ASP A 166 -2.37 5.29 36.97
CA ASP A 166 -2.23 6.74 37.18
C ASP A 166 -3.48 7.48 36.67
N VAL A 167 -4.44 7.67 37.58
CA VAL A 167 -5.72 8.31 37.26
C VAL A 167 -5.59 9.77 36.82
N PRO A 168 -4.77 10.63 37.46
CA PRO A 168 -4.52 11.99 36.96
C PRO A 168 -4.04 12.02 35.50
N PHE A 169 -3.11 11.14 35.15
CA PHE A 169 -2.62 11.01 33.78
C PHE A 169 -3.72 10.57 32.80
N LEU A 170 -4.45 9.50 33.12
CA LEU A 170 -5.55 9.01 32.28
C LEU A 170 -6.64 10.06 32.11
N THR A 171 -6.93 10.84 33.15
CA THR A 171 -7.90 11.95 33.10
C THR A 171 -7.42 13.08 32.19
N ALA A 172 -6.14 13.43 32.22
CA ALA A 172 -5.57 14.42 31.32
C ALA A 172 -5.65 13.93 29.86
N LEU A 173 -5.38 12.65 29.62
CA LEU A 173 -5.51 12.02 28.30
C LEU A 173 -6.96 12.01 27.80
N ALA A 174 -7.92 11.57 28.62
CA ALA A 174 -9.34 11.57 28.28
C ALA A 174 -9.84 12.98 27.93
N ASN A 175 -9.48 14.00 28.71
CA ASN A 175 -9.85 15.38 28.39
C ASN A 175 -9.18 15.92 27.11
N ALA A 176 -8.01 15.40 26.73
CA ALA A 176 -7.34 15.78 25.48
C ALA A 176 -7.99 15.09 24.27
N LEU A 177 -8.37 13.81 24.40
CA LEU A 177 -9.10 13.06 23.38
C LEU A 177 -10.51 13.61 23.14
N ASP A 178 -11.25 13.95 24.21
CA ASP A 178 -12.58 14.58 24.13
C ASP A 178 -12.52 15.89 23.33
N ARG A 179 -11.50 16.72 23.58
CA ARG A 179 -11.22 17.94 22.79
C ARG A 179 -10.86 17.65 21.34
N ALA A 180 -10.14 16.57 21.06
CA ALA A 180 -9.81 16.17 19.69
C ALA A 180 -11.06 15.72 18.92
N VAL A 181 -11.99 15.01 19.58
CA VAL A 181 -13.30 14.65 19.02
C VAL A 181 -14.12 15.91 18.71
N ASP A 182 -14.24 16.84 19.66
CA ASP A 182 -14.94 18.12 19.45
C ASP A 182 -14.33 18.92 18.29
N HIS A 183 -13.00 18.95 18.19
CA HIS A 183 -12.30 19.60 17.08
C HIS A 183 -12.62 18.94 15.73
N GLY A 184 -12.64 17.61 15.66
CA GLY A 184 -13.07 16.88 14.46
C GLY A 184 -14.51 17.19 14.05
N LEU A 185 -15.43 17.27 15.01
CA LEU A 185 -16.82 17.66 14.75
C LEU A 185 -16.92 19.09 14.20
N ASP A 186 -16.08 20.01 14.70
CA ASP A 186 -16.00 21.38 14.20
C ASP A 186 -15.45 21.45 12.76
N ILE A 187 -14.35 20.73 12.47
CA ILE A 187 -13.83 20.59 11.09
C ILE A 187 -14.95 20.08 10.17
N GLY A 188 -15.67 19.03 10.59
CA GLY A 188 -16.79 18.47 9.85
C GLY A 188 -17.84 19.52 9.48
N ARG A 189 -18.29 20.32 10.45
CA ARG A 189 -19.26 21.41 10.20
C ARG A 189 -18.73 22.43 9.19
N ARG A 190 -17.44 22.80 9.30
CA ARG A 190 -16.78 23.74 8.38
C ARG A 190 -16.71 23.23 6.94
N ILE A 191 -16.55 21.92 6.74
CA ILE A 191 -16.60 21.28 5.39
C ILE A 191 -18.01 20.87 4.94
N GLY A 192 -19.05 21.31 5.67
CA GLY A 192 -20.45 21.19 5.29
C GLY A 192 -21.11 19.87 5.70
N TRP A 193 -20.68 19.30 6.83
CA TRP A 193 -21.46 18.34 7.61
C TRP A 193 -22.60 19.06 8.34
N ASP A 194 -23.81 18.50 8.33
CA ASP A 194 -25.02 19.14 8.89
C ASP A 194 -25.14 19.02 10.42
N GLY A 195 -24.19 18.35 11.06
CA GLY A 195 -24.16 18.11 12.50
C GLY A 195 -25.09 17.01 12.99
N GLN A 196 -25.80 16.31 12.10
CA GLN A 196 -26.86 15.36 12.49
C GLN A 196 -26.80 14.03 11.75
N HIS A 197 -26.50 14.01 10.45
CA HIS A 197 -26.58 12.82 9.59
C HIS A 197 -25.23 12.53 8.92
N ARG A 198 -25.02 11.31 8.40
CA ARG A 198 -23.92 10.98 7.47
C ARG A 198 -22.50 11.07 8.08
N LEU A 199 -22.23 10.22 9.07
CA LEU A 199 -20.92 10.11 9.71
C LEU A 199 -19.78 9.74 8.75
N TRP A 200 -20.07 9.16 7.58
CA TRP A 200 -19.09 8.97 6.50
C TRP A 200 -18.37 10.27 6.08
N GLN A 201 -19.01 11.44 6.25
CA GLN A 201 -18.37 12.74 5.99
C GLN A 201 -17.30 13.12 7.03
N LEU A 202 -17.27 12.41 8.16
CA LEU A 202 -16.28 12.55 9.24
C LEU A 202 -15.20 11.43 9.19
N GLY A 203 -15.13 10.68 8.08
CA GLY A 203 -14.26 9.51 7.97
C GLY A 203 -14.89 8.20 8.43
N ASP A 204 -16.20 8.21 8.65
CA ASP A 204 -17.01 7.10 9.15
C ASP A 204 -16.76 6.76 10.64
N LEU A 205 -17.76 6.12 11.25
CA LEU A 205 -17.75 5.65 12.63
C LEU A 205 -18.81 4.56 12.75
N SER A 206 -18.38 3.31 12.60
CA SER A 206 -19.23 2.14 12.72
C SER A 206 -19.56 1.84 14.17
N ARG A 207 -18.58 1.85 15.08
CA ARG A 207 -18.77 1.60 16.52
C ARG A 207 -17.98 2.60 17.36
N VAL A 208 -18.48 2.98 18.54
CA VAL A 208 -17.71 3.86 19.47
C VAL A 208 -16.76 3.09 20.39
N ASN A 209 -16.97 1.78 20.53
CA ASN A 209 -16.14 0.86 21.31
C ASN A 209 -15.44 -0.14 20.38
N TYR A 210 -14.41 -0.82 20.89
CA TYR A 210 -13.78 -1.94 20.18
C TYR A 210 -14.69 -3.17 20.25
N VAL A 211 -14.91 -3.82 19.10
CA VAL A 211 -15.67 -5.08 19.02
C VAL A 211 -14.72 -6.28 19.15
N VAL A 212 -13.53 -6.17 18.55
CA VAL A 212 -12.44 -7.13 18.67
C VAL A 212 -11.27 -6.43 19.36
N ARG A 213 -10.86 -6.96 20.52
CA ARG A 213 -9.64 -6.52 21.22
C ARG A 213 -8.46 -7.32 20.67
N SER A 214 -7.31 -6.67 20.48
CA SER A 214 -6.05 -7.20 19.90
C SER A 214 -5.87 -7.16 18.37
N ARG A 215 -4.63 -6.84 17.96
CA ARG A 215 -4.15 -6.71 16.56
C ARG A 215 -3.91 -8.05 15.84
N ARG A 216 -4.21 -9.19 16.49
CA ARG A 216 -4.13 -10.48 15.82
C ARG A 216 -5.45 -10.66 15.09
N THR A 217 -5.42 -10.42 13.79
CA THR A 217 -6.32 -11.00 12.81
C THR A 217 -6.39 -12.51 13.04
N VAL A 218 -7.27 -12.95 13.94
CA VAL A 218 -7.67 -14.34 14.02
C VAL A 218 -8.75 -14.48 12.96
N ASP A 219 -8.45 -15.25 11.91
CA ASP A 219 -9.38 -15.70 10.87
C ASP A 219 -10.56 -14.75 10.56
N GLY A 220 -10.27 -13.68 9.82
CA GLY A 220 -11.31 -12.92 9.10
C GLY A 220 -12.27 -12.08 9.94
N GLN A 221 -11.97 -11.76 11.21
CA GLN A 221 -12.76 -10.85 12.05
C GLN A 221 -11.96 -9.62 12.47
N ASP A 222 -11.96 -8.58 11.63
CA ASP A 222 -11.44 -7.26 11.99
C ASP A 222 -12.46 -6.45 12.80
N ASP A 223 -11.99 -5.44 13.53
CA ASP A 223 -12.89 -4.42 14.07
C ASP A 223 -13.61 -3.68 12.91
N PRO A 224 -14.91 -3.31 13.03
CA PRO A 224 -15.65 -2.61 11.98
C PRO A 224 -15.00 -1.30 11.50
N ASP A 225 -14.18 -0.68 12.34
CA ASP A 225 -13.48 0.57 12.05
C ASP A 225 -11.98 0.38 11.80
N ALA A 226 -11.48 -0.86 11.64
CA ALA A 226 -10.04 -1.15 11.51
C ALA A 226 -9.35 -0.36 10.39
N TYR A 227 -10.08 -0.05 9.32
CA TYR A 227 -9.59 0.72 8.16
C TYR A 227 -10.20 2.13 8.06
N HIS A 228 -10.93 2.57 9.08
CA HIS A 228 -11.46 3.93 9.13
C HIS A 228 -10.40 4.92 9.63
N HIS A 229 -10.33 6.05 8.94
CA HIS A 229 -9.55 7.23 9.33
C HIS A 229 -10.51 8.38 9.61
N GLY A 230 -10.04 9.46 10.23
CA GLY A 230 -10.90 10.58 10.63
C GLY A 230 -11.33 10.47 12.09
N ILE A 231 -12.64 10.47 12.37
CA ILE A 231 -13.15 10.60 13.74
C ILE A 231 -13.08 9.31 14.57
N ALA A 232 -13.15 8.13 13.94
CA ALA A 232 -13.26 6.85 14.64
C ALA A 232 -12.10 6.54 15.61
N PRO A 233 -10.81 6.67 15.23
CA PRO A 233 -9.70 6.35 16.14
C PRO A 233 -9.73 7.12 17.47
N ALA A 234 -10.02 8.43 17.43
CA ALA A 234 -10.08 9.25 18.64
C ALA A 234 -11.28 8.90 19.52
N VAL A 235 -12.45 8.65 18.92
CA VAL A 235 -13.68 8.28 19.65
C VAL A 235 -13.50 6.96 20.38
N LYS A 236 -12.92 5.96 19.71
CA LYS A 236 -12.68 4.64 20.30
C LYS A 236 -11.69 4.70 21.46
N LEU A 237 -10.54 5.37 21.26
CA LEU A 237 -9.56 5.50 22.32
C LEU A 237 -10.11 6.30 23.51
N LEU A 238 -10.90 7.34 23.26
CA LEU A 238 -11.59 8.10 24.32
C LEU A 238 -12.50 7.20 25.16
N TYR A 239 -13.34 6.38 24.51
CA TYR A 239 -14.26 5.48 25.19
C TYR A 239 -13.52 4.48 26.10
N GLU A 240 -12.46 3.83 25.61
CA GLU A 240 -11.70 2.87 26.40
C GLU A 240 -10.93 3.54 27.55
N VAL A 241 -10.31 4.72 27.34
CA VAL A 241 -9.63 5.45 28.42
C VAL A 241 -10.61 5.85 29.52
N VAL A 242 -11.80 6.34 29.18
CA VAL A 242 -12.83 6.69 30.18
C VAL A 242 -13.35 5.45 30.91
N THR A 243 -13.52 4.33 30.20
CA THR A 243 -13.90 3.04 30.81
C THR A 243 -12.83 2.58 31.80
N ARG A 244 -11.55 2.67 31.43
CA ARG A 244 -10.40 2.36 32.30
C ARG A 244 -10.36 3.24 33.55
N ILE A 245 -10.65 4.54 33.40
CA ILE A 245 -10.80 5.45 34.56
C ILE A 245 -11.93 4.96 35.47
N GLY A 246 -13.06 4.49 34.92
CA GLY A 246 -14.20 3.98 35.71
C GLY A 246 -13.91 2.71 36.50
N GLU A 247 -13.05 1.83 35.96
CA GLU A 247 -12.53 0.65 36.66
C GLU A 247 -11.72 1.03 37.90
N LEU A 248 -10.97 2.13 37.83
CA LEU A 248 -10.14 2.65 38.93
C LEU A 248 -10.94 3.55 39.89
N ILE A 249 -11.62 4.56 39.36
CA ILE A 249 -12.39 5.58 40.09
C ILE A 249 -13.70 5.90 39.33
N ARG A 250 -14.79 5.25 39.76
CA ARG A 250 -16.13 5.41 39.18
C ARG A 250 -16.64 6.85 39.10
N GLU A 251 -16.40 7.67 40.12
CA GLU A 251 -16.90 9.06 40.13
C GLU A 251 -16.36 9.90 38.97
N GLN A 252 -15.13 9.62 38.52
CA GLN A 252 -14.52 10.35 37.42
C GLN A 252 -15.11 9.93 36.07
N GLU A 253 -15.37 8.64 35.84
CA GLU A 253 -16.13 8.15 34.67
C GLU A 253 -17.50 8.83 34.58
N LEU A 254 -18.24 8.90 35.69
CA LEU A 254 -19.56 9.55 35.74
C LEU A 254 -19.49 11.02 35.33
N SER A 255 -18.39 11.72 35.61
CA SER A 255 -18.22 13.12 35.19
C SER A 255 -18.13 13.27 33.67
N PHE A 256 -17.41 12.36 32.97
CA PHE A 256 -17.33 12.35 31.51
C PHE A 256 -18.68 11.97 30.89
N VAL A 257 -19.31 10.91 31.38
CA VAL A 257 -20.60 10.42 30.84
C VAL A 257 -21.70 11.48 30.98
N ARG A 258 -21.73 12.23 32.10
CA ARG A 258 -22.65 13.38 32.27
C ARG A 258 -22.40 14.47 31.24
N ARG A 259 -21.15 14.78 30.91
CA ARG A 259 -20.81 15.76 29.87
C ARG A 259 -21.29 15.28 28.50
N TRP A 260 -21.03 14.03 28.12
CA TRP A 260 -21.47 13.49 26.84
C TRP A 260 -23.00 13.58 26.64
N LYS A 261 -23.78 13.33 27.69
CA LYS A 261 -25.24 13.51 27.69
C LYS A 261 -25.65 14.97 27.43
N LEU A 262 -24.93 15.94 27.99
CA LEU A 262 -25.22 17.37 27.84
C LEU A 262 -24.81 17.92 26.47
N THR A 263 -23.70 17.44 25.90
CA THR A 263 -23.19 17.91 24.58
C THR A 263 -24.11 17.50 23.42
N ASN A 264 -24.79 16.34 23.52
CA ASN A 264 -25.90 15.93 22.65
C ASN A 264 -25.60 15.97 21.12
N THR A 265 -24.36 15.69 20.70
CA THR A 265 -24.04 15.43 19.28
C THR A 265 -24.22 13.95 18.96
N PRO A 266 -24.34 13.55 17.67
CA PRO A 266 -24.46 12.14 17.29
C PRO A 266 -23.38 11.24 17.91
N VAL A 267 -22.13 11.68 17.93
CA VAL A 267 -21.01 10.93 18.53
C VAL A 267 -21.14 10.82 20.05
N HIS A 268 -21.41 11.92 20.74
CA HIS A 268 -21.53 11.92 22.22
C HIS A 268 -22.75 11.14 22.72
N ILE A 269 -23.86 11.15 21.98
CA ILE A 269 -25.03 10.32 22.29
C ILE A 269 -24.67 8.84 22.20
N ARG A 270 -23.88 8.44 21.19
CA ARG A 270 -23.42 7.06 21.03
C ARG A 270 -22.45 6.65 22.14
N LEU A 271 -21.49 7.52 22.49
CA LEU A 271 -20.59 7.32 23.64
C LEU A 271 -21.38 7.16 24.94
N TRP A 272 -22.37 8.02 25.18
CA TRP A 272 -23.26 7.90 26.34
C TRP A 272 -24.05 6.59 26.31
N ALA A 273 -24.63 6.21 25.16
CA ALA A 273 -25.42 4.99 25.03
C ALA A 273 -24.59 3.73 25.28
N ALA A 274 -23.35 3.69 24.77
CA ALA A 274 -22.39 2.61 25.01
C ALA A 274 -22.07 2.45 26.50
N ALA A 275 -21.77 3.55 27.19
CA ALA A 275 -21.46 3.57 28.62
C ALA A 275 -22.68 3.24 29.49
N ALA A 276 -23.87 3.73 29.11
CA ALA A 276 -25.13 3.50 29.81
C ALA A 276 -25.59 2.04 29.78
N ARG A 277 -24.96 1.15 28.99
CA ARG A 277 -25.17 -0.31 29.09
C ARG A 277 -24.80 -0.85 30.47
N ASN A 278 -23.88 -0.19 31.17
CA ASN A 278 -23.55 -0.51 32.55
C ASN A 278 -24.56 0.17 33.52
N PRO A 279 -25.34 -0.59 34.31
CA PRO A 279 -26.34 -0.03 35.22
C PRO A 279 -25.73 0.81 36.35
N LYS A 280 -24.42 0.70 36.59
CA LYS A 280 -23.68 1.54 37.56
C LYS A 280 -23.41 2.95 37.04
N VAL A 281 -23.49 3.16 35.73
CA VAL A 281 -23.17 4.43 35.05
C VAL A 281 -24.43 5.28 34.82
N ALA A 282 -25.55 4.65 34.46
CA ALA A 282 -26.83 5.32 34.25
C ALA A 282 -27.98 4.59 34.96
N SER A 283 -28.82 5.31 35.68
CA SER A 283 -29.97 4.73 36.38
C SER A 283 -31.06 4.26 35.40
N ALA A 284 -31.91 3.32 35.83
CA ALA A 284 -33.04 2.84 35.03
C ALA A 284 -34.02 3.97 34.66
N ALA A 285 -34.20 4.97 35.54
CA ALA A 285 -35.02 6.14 35.27
C ALA A 285 -34.43 7.01 34.15
N GLU A 286 -33.11 7.21 34.14
CA GLU A 286 -32.41 7.95 33.08
C GLU A 286 -32.45 7.22 31.74
N PHE A 287 -32.24 5.91 31.75
CA PHE A 287 -32.37 5.06 30.57
C PHE A 287 -33.79 5.13 29.98
N SER A 288 -34.82 4.99 30.83
CA SER A 288 -36.22 5.08 30.43
C SER A 288 -36.54 6.43 29.78
N ALA A 289 -36.16 7.53 30.43
CA ALA A 289 -36.37 8.88 29.91
C ALA A 289 -35.66 9.11 28.57
N PHE A 290 -34.42 8.61 28.42
CA PHE A 290 -33.67 8.70 27.17
C PHE A 290 -34.38 7.95 26.03
N MET A 291 -34.76 6.68 26.24
CA MET A 291 -35.39 5.86 25.20
C MET A 291 -36.73 6.42 24.71
N LEU A 292 -37.51 7.02 25.61
CA LEU A 292 -38.79 7.65 25.28
C LEU A 292 -38.62 8.97 24.52
N ALA A 293 -37.50 9.67 24.70
CA ALA A 293 -37.21 10.95 24.05
C ALA A 293 -36.60 10.83 22.64
N LEU A 294 -36.19 9.63 22.20
CA LEU A 294 -35.55 9.42 20.89
C LEU A 294 -36.53 9.65 19.73
N ASP A 295 -36.09 10.41 18.72
CA ASP A 295 -36.77 10.50 17.43
C ASP A 295 -36.69 9.18 16.64
N ASP A 296 -37.47 9.07 15.55
CA ASP A 296 -37.52 7.85 14.74
C ASP A 296 -36.21 7.55 14.02
N SER A 297 -35.39 8.55 13.70
CA SER A 297 -34.11 8.36 13.03
C SER A 297 -33.14 7.63 13.96
N ARG A 298 -32.89 8.19 15.14
CA ARG A 298 -31.94 7.65 16.13
C ARG A 298 -32.42 6.33 16.73
N PHE A 299 -33.73 6.11 16.79
CA PHE A 299 -34.29 4.88 17.35
C PHE A 299 -34.13 3.67 16.42
N TRP A 300 -34.22 3.88 15.09
CA TRP A 300 -34.29 2.81 14.08
C TRP A 300 -33.04 2.69 13.19
N ASP A 301 -32.23 3.74 13.03
CA ASP A 301 -31.02 3.71 12.21
C ASP A 301 -29.90 2.92 12.89
N LEU A 302 -29.89 1.61 12.62
CA LEU A 302 -28.97 0.65 13.23
C LEU A 302 -27.50 0.90 12.82
N HIS A 303 -27.27 1.44 11.62
CA HIS A 303 -25.92 1.75 11.14
C HIS A 303 -25.43 3.09 11.70
N GLY A 304 -26.32 4.08 11.84
CA GLY A 304 -25.97 5.37 12.43
C GLY A 304 -25.82 5.35 13.95
N TYR A 305 -26.62 4.54 14.65
CA TYR A 305 -26.70 4.50 16.13
C TYR A 305 -26.78 3.06 16.70
N PRO A 306 -25.81 2.18 16.39
CA PRO A 306 -25.83 0.78 16.85
C PRO A 306 -25.89 0.66 18.37
N GLU A 307 -25.19 1.53 19.11
CA GLU A 307 -25.11 1.47 20.58
C GLU A 307 -26.46 1.75 21.26
N ILE A 308 -27.38 2.45 20.59
CA ILE A 308 -28.75 2.65 21.10
C ILE A 308 -29.54 1.33 21.03
N ALA A 309 -29.37 0.56 19.95
CA ALA A 309 -30.02 -0.74 19.81
C ALA A 309 -29.48 -1.76 20.83
N GLU A 310 -28.16 -1.74 21.06
CA GLU A 310 -27.52 -2.56 22.09
C GLU A 310 -27.99 -2.18 23.50
N LEU A 311 -28.00 -0.89 23.84
CA LEU A 311 -28.51 -0.40 25.12
C LEU A 311 -29.97 -0.82 25.35
N ARG A 312 -30.81 -0.66 24.32
CA ARG A 312 -32.22 -1.08 24.36
C ARG A 312 -32.33 -2.57 24.66
N ALA A 313 -31.56 -3.42 23.98
CA ALA A 313 -31.61 -4.86 24.18
C ALA A 313 -31.09 -5.27 25.57
N ALA A 314 -29.92 -4.76 25.96
CA ALA A 314 -29.24 -5.14 27.20
C ALA A 314 -30.02 -4.75 28.48
N ARG A 315 -30.76 -3.63 28.45
CA ARG A 315 -31.40 -3.07 29.65
C ARG A 315 -32.93 -3.03 29.61
N PHE A 316 -33.57 -3.60 28.59
CA PHE A 316 -35.04 -3.56 28.43
C PHE A 316 -35.81 -4.01 29.69
N GLY A 317 -35.29 -5.03 30.38
CA GLY A 317 -35.91 -5.61 31.57
C GLY A 317 -35.93 -4.69 32.79
N GLU A 318 -35.13 -3.63 32.80
CA GLU A 318 -35.10 -2.64 33.90
C GLU A 318 -36.16 -1.55 33.76
N LEU A 319 -36.86 -1.49 32.61
CA LEU A 319 -37.91 -0.51 32.37
C LEU A 319 -39.18 -0.85 33.17
N GLY A 320 -39.84 0.19 33.68
CA GLY A 320 -41.19 0.05 34.24
C GLY A 320 -42.20 -0.40 33.16
N ALA A 321 -43.30 -1.02 33.60
CA ALA A 321 -44.31 -1.61 32.71
C ALA A 321 -44.88 -0.63 31.68
N GLU A 322 -45.07 0.65 32.05
CA GLU A 322 -45.56 1.69 31.14
C GLU A 322 -44.56 2.00 30.01
N ALA A 323 -43.27 2.11 30.34
CA ALA A 323 -42.22 2.33 29.36
C ALA A 323 -42.05 1.12 28.43
N GLN A 324 -42.08 -0.10 28.98
CA GLN A 324 -42.07 -1.33 28.18
C GLN A 324 -43.25 -1.40 27.22
N ALA A 325 -44.47 -1.07 27.67
CA ALA A 325 -45.66 -1.02 26.82
C ALA A 325 -45.51 0.00 25.69
N THR A 326 -45.00 1.19 26.00
CA THR A 326 -44.78 2.26 25.00
C THR A 326 -43.74 1.86 23.95
N LEU A 327 -42.59 1.33 24.39
CA LEU A 327 -41.52 0.93 23.47
C LEU A 327 -41.91 -0.29 22.63
N THR A 328 -42.58 -1.30 23.21
CA THR A 328 -43.06 -2.45 22.42
C THR A 328 -44.14 -2.06 21.43
N ALA A 329 -45.03 -1.12 21.76
CA ALA A 329 -45.99 -0.56 20.80
C ALA A 329 -45.26 0.16 19.64
N ARG A 330 -44.21 0.92 19.93
CA ARG A 330 -43.37 1.57 18.91
C ARG A 330 -42.65 0.55 18.03
N LEU A 331 -42.05 -0.49 18.62
CA LEU A 331 -41.36 -1.55 17.88
C LEU A 331 -42.31 -2.32 16.95
N ARG A 332 -43.50 -2.71 17.44
CA ARG A 332 -44.52 -3.41 16.62
C ARG A 332 -45.02 -2.58 15.43
N LYS A 333 -45.02 -1.24 15.55
CA LYS A 333 -45.36 -0.35 14.43
C LYS A 333 -44.30 -0.37 13.33
N GLY A 334 -43.05 -0.70 13.66
CA GLY A 334 -41.91 -0.63 12.76
C GLY A 334 -41.52 0.82 12.40
N PRO A 335 -40.37 1.01 11.71
CA PRO A 335 -39.88 2.31 11.30
C PRO A 335 -40.86 3.04 10.35
N PRO A 336 -40.81 4.38 10.27
CA PRO A 336 -41.68 5.16 9.39
C PRO A 336 -41.35 4.96 7.89
N ARG A 337 -42.31 5.25 7.01
CA ARG A 337 -42.19 5.10 5.54
C ARG A 337 -41.02 5.90 4.93
N SER A 338 -40.54 6.93 5.61
CA SER A 338 -39.44 7.79 5.19
C SER A 338 -38.10 7.07 5.06
N PHE A 339 -37.91 5.91 5.71
CA PHE A 339 -36.70 5.09 5.60
C PHE A 339 -36.55 4.40 4.24
N TRP A 340 -37.61 4.38 3.42
CA TRP A 340 -37.59 3.78 2.08
C TRP A 340 -37.70 4.84 0.98
N PRO A 341 -37.09 4.62 -0.19
CA PRO A 341 -37.25 5.50 -1.35
C PRO A 341 -38.73 5.75 -1.68
N LYS A 342 -39.08 6.95 -2.15
CA LYS A 342 -40.47 7.32 -2.47
C LYS A 342 -41.12 6.37 -3.50
N LYS A 343 -40.31 5.78 -4.39
CA LYS A 343 -40.76 4.84 -5.44
C LYS A 343 -40.77 3.37 -5.01
N ALA A 344 -40.39 3.05 -3.76
CA ALA A 344 -40.40 1.68 -3.27
C ALA A 344 -41.84 1.13 -3.19
N GLU A 345 -42.00 -0.12 -3.64
CA GLU A 345 -43.27 -0.84 -3.69
C GLU A 345 -43.90 -1.01 -2.29
N PRO A 346 -45.19 -0.69 -2.11
CA PRO A 346 -45.83 -0.69 -0.78
C PRO A 346 -45.72 -2.02 -0.02
N GLU A 347 -45.89 -3.16 -0.72
CA GLU A 347 -45.80 -4.48 -0.09
C GLU A 347 -44.38 -4.81 0.37
N LYS A 348 -43.35 -4.47 -0.44
CA LYS A 348 -41.94 -4.63 -0.03
C LYS A 348 -41.60 -3.77 1.19
N VAL A 349 -42.14 -2.55 1.26
CA VAL A 349 -41.98 -1.70 2.45
C VAL A 349 -42.67 -2.32 3.66
N LYS A 350 -43.87 -2.88 3.52
CA LYS A 350 -44.59 -3.54 4.61
C LYS A 350 -43.81 -4.75 5.15
N ILE A 351 -43.26 -5.58 4.26
CA ILE A 351 -42.39 -6.70 4.61
C ILE A 351 -41.12 -6.21 5.34
N GLY A 352 -40.45 -5.18 4.81
CA GLY A 352 -39.26 -4.60 5.44
C GLY A 352 -39.51 -4.02 6.83
N ARG A 353 -40.64 -3.33 7.03
CA ARG A 353 -41.04 -2.81 8.35
C ARG A 353 -41.26 -3.92 9.37
N LEU A 354 -41.89 -5.02 8.94
CA LEU A 354 -42.11 -6.19 9.77
C LEU A 354 -40.78 -6.87 10.13
N TYR A 355 -39.88 -7.06 9.15
CA TYR A 355 -38.55 -7.62 9.36
C TYR A 355 -37.77 -6.83 10.43
N TRP A 356 -37.70 -5.50 10.29
CA TRP A 356 -36.97 -4.65 11.23
C TRP A 356 -37.58 -4.73 12.64
N ALA A 357 -38.92 -4.74 12.76
CA ALA A 357 -39.59 -4.87 14.04
C ALA A 357 -39.28 -6.21 14.73
N LEU A 358 -39.33 -7.32 13.98
CA LEU A 358 -39.05 -8.65 14.51
C LEU A 358 -37.57 -8.80 14.91
N ARG A 359 -36.64 -8.30 14.10
CA ARG A 359 -35.19 -8.29 14.40
C ARG A 359 -34.91 -7.60 15.74
N GLU A 360 -35.46 -6.40 15.95
CA GLU A 360 -35.23 -5.66 17.19
C GLU A 360 -35.85 -6.33 18.42
N LEU A 361 -37.06 -6.91 18.30
CA LEU A 361 -37.69 -7.66 19.39
C LEU A 361 -36.93 -8.95 19.69
N LYS A 362 -36.48 -9.67 18.66
CA LYS A 362 -35.66 -10.86 18.82
C LYS A 362 -34.33 -10.54 19.50
N ARG A 363 -33.69 -9.42 19.17
CA ARG A 363 -32.49 -8.94 19.87
C ARG A 363 -32.74 -8.71 21.36
N ILE A 364 -33.88 -8.10 21.73
CA ILE A 364 -34.27 -7.93 23.14
C ILE A 364 -34.50 -9.28 23.84
N ASP A 365 -35.16 -10.24 23.16
CA ASP A 365 -35.38 -11.59 23.69
C ASP A 365 -34.05 -12.35 23.91
N LEU A 366 -33.12 -12.27 22.96
CA LEU A 366 -31.78 -12.87 23.05
C LEU A 366 -30.95 -12.27 24.19
N ALA A 367 -31.13 -10.98 24.49
CA ALA A 367 -30.47 -10.30 25.60
C ALA A 367 -31.15 -10.53 26.96
N ASN A 368 -32.15 -11.42 27.06
CA ASN A 368 -32.96 -11.68 28.27
C ASN A 368 -33.72 -10.44 28.81
N GLY A 369 -34.14 -9.55 27.92
CA GLY A 369 -34.81 -8.30 28.28
C GLY A 369 -36.24 -8.44 28.86
N ASN A 370 -36.78 -9.65 29.01
CA ASN A 370 -38.14 -9.93 29.51
C ASN A 370 -39.25 -9.18 28.75
N LEU A 371 -39.54 -9.62 27.52
CA LEU A 371 -40.65 -9.07 26.73
C LEU A 371 -42.03 -9.36 27.38
N PRO A 372 -42.99 -8.41 27.31
CA PRO A 372 -44.38 -8.67 27.67
C PRO A 372 -44.94 -9.90 26.93
N GLN A 373 -45.71 -10.74 27.63
CA GLN A 373 -46.17 -12.04 27.12
C GLN A 373 -46.94 -11.93 25.79
N ASN A 374 -47.76 -10.90 25.63
CA ASN A 374 -48.50 -10.62 24.40
C ASN A 374 -47.58 -10.25 23.21
N VAL A 375 -46.43 -9.63 23.47
CA VAL A 375 -45.44 -9.25 22.44
C VAL A 375 -44.59 -10.45 22.08
N LYS A 376 -44.20 -11.27 23.06
CA LYS A 376 -43.47 -12.53 22.83
C LYS A 376 -44.29 -13.50 21.98
N ALA A 377 -45.57 -13.71 22.31
CA ALA A 377 -46.47 -14.52 21.49
C ALA A 377 -46.61 -14.00 20.05
N TRP A 378 -46.57 -12.68 19.85
CA TRP A 378 -46.59 -12.08 18.51
C TRP A 378 -45.27 -12.30 17.75
N LEU A 379 -44.11 -12.17 18.42
CA LEU A 379 -42.80 -12.47 17.84
C LEU A 379 -42.74 -13.93 17.39
N ASP A 380 -43.09 -14.88 18.26
CA ASP A 380 -43.03 -16.32 17.99
C ASP A 380 -43.94 -16.73 16.82
N ALA A 381 -45.11 -16.09 16.67
CA ALA A 381 -46.03 -16.35 15.57
C ALA A 381 -45.55 -15.81 14.21
N GLU A 382 -44.79 -14.71 14.20
CA GLU A 382 -44.44 -13.97 12.98
C GLU A 382 -43.01 -14.25 12.51
N ILE A 383 -42.09 -14.64 13.41
CA ILE A 383 -40.67 -14.85 13.10
C ILE A 383 -40.43 -15.97 12.06
N GLY A 384 -41.33 -16.96 11.98
CA GLY A 384 -41.26 -18.04 10.99
C GLY A 384 -41.32 -17.57 9.53
N LYS A 385 -41.71 -16.32 9.28
CA LYS A 385 -41.69 -15.69 7.95
C LYS A 385 -40.28 -15.31 7.48
N PHE A 386 -39.31 -15.26 8.40
CA PHE A 386 -37.93 -14.85 8.15
C PHE A 386 -36.96 -15.85 8.81
N PRO A 387 -36.62 -16.95 8.13
CA PRO A 387 -35.80 -18.03 8.69
C PRO A 387 -34.43 -17.57 9.22
N ASP A 388 -33.85 -16.54 8.61
CA ASP A 388 -32.59 -15.90 9.02
C ASP A 388 -32.67 -15.30 10.43
N LEU A 389 -33.82 -14.75 10.83
CA LEU A 389 -34.02 -14.19 12.17
C LEU A 389 -34.18 -15.25 13.27
N ILE A 390 -34.42 -16.52 12.93
CA ILE A 390 -34.56 -17.59 13.92
C ILE A 390 -33.20 -17.92 14.54
N GLY A 391 -32.17 -18.03 13.70
CA GLY A 391 -30.79 -18.33 14.08
C GLY A 391 -29.90 -17.11 14.30
N MET A 392 -30.47 -15.89 14.30
CA MET A 392 -29.69 -14.66 14.42
C MET A 392 -28.95 -14.56 15.76
N SER A 393 -27.77 -13.93 15.74
CA SER A 393 -27.09 -13.48 16.95
C SER A 393 -27.69 -12.16 17.46
N ALA A 394 -27.30 -11.72 18.66
CA ALA A 394 -27.69 -10.40 19.15
C ALA A 394 -27.10 -9.26 18.28
N ASP A 395 -26.03 -9.53 17.54
CA ASP A 395 -25.29 -8.54 16.75
C ASP A 395 -25.78 -8.41 15.30
N GLU A 396 -26.69 -9.29 14.85
CA GLU A 396 -27.19 -9.33 13.47
C GLU A 396 -27.60 -7.94 12.95
N GLY A 397 -27.02 -7.54 11.81
CA GLY A 397 -27.30 -6.27 11.15
C GLY A 397 -26.63 -5.04 11.78
N LEU A 398 -25.88 -5.19 12.88
CA LEU A 398 -24.95 -4.15 13.34
C LEU A 398 -23.78 -4.03 12.34
N PRO A 399 -23.07 -2.89 12.28
CA PRO A 399 -21.83 -2.79 11.53
C PRO A 399 -20.79 -3.84 11.99
N GLU A 400 -20.31 -4.65 11.06
CA GLU A 400 -19.34 -5.74 11.27
C GLU A 400 -17.98 -5.40 10.63
N GLY A 401 -16.95 -6.14 11.05
CA GLY A 401 -15.61 -6.10 10.44
C GLY A 401 -15.63 -6.39 8.94
N VAL A 402 -14.62 -5.90 8.23
CA VAL A 402 -14.43 -6.26 6.82
C VAL A 402 -14.19 -7.76 6.73
N THR A 403 -15.16 -8.47 6.15
CA THR A 403 -15.01 -9.88 5.80
C THR A 403 -14.70 -9.98 4.32
N VAL A 404 -13.53 -10.52 3.98
CA VAL A 404 -13.24 -10.93 2.59
C VAL A 404 -14.08 -12.18 2.34
N LYS A 405 -15.22 -12.02 1.67
CA LYS A 405 -16.01 -13.14 1.19
C LYS A 405 -15.63 -13.39 -0.26
N ASP A 406 -15.21 -14.61 -0.56
CA ASP A 406 -15.15 -15.07 -1.94
C ASP A 406 -16.54 -14.91 -2.55
N VAL A 407 -16.63 -14.17 -3.66
CA VAL A 407 -17.87 -14.10 -4.42
C VAL A 407 -18.16 -15.51 -4.93
N VAL A 408 -19.16 -16.16 -4.36
CA VAL A 408 -19.57 -17.52 -4.74
C VAL A 408 -19.97 -17.48 -6.21
N SER A 409 -19.23 -18.20 -7.05
CA SER A 409 -19.56 -18.38 -8.47
C SER A 409 -21.01 -18.86 -8.60
N SER A 410 -21.80 -18.24 -9.48
CA SER A 410 -23.21 -18.58 -9.71
C SER A 410 -23.40 -19.08 -11.14
N PRO A 411 -22.84 -20.26 -11.50
CA PRO A 411 -22.95 -20.82 -12.84
C PRO A 411 -24.41 -21.04 -13.25
N ASP A 412 -24.71 -20.89 -14.53
CA ASP A 412 -26.04 -21.16 -15.09
C ASP A 412 -26.07 -22.58 -15.71
N ASP A 413 -26.64 -23.53 -14.97
CA ASP A 413 -26.66 -24.95 -15.36
C ASP A 413 -27.47 -25.24 -16.64
N ARG A 414 -28.19 -24.26 -17.20
CA ARG A 414 -28.95 -24.44 -18.46
C ARG A 414 -28.06 -24.89 -19.63
N TYR A 415 -26.77 -24.58 -19.60
CA TYR A 415 -25.82 -24.96 -20.66
C TYR A 415 -25.52 -26.47 -20.65
N ASP A 416 -25.78 -27.17 -19.55
CA ASP A 416 -25.62 -28.63 -19.44
C ASP A 416 -26.63 -29.40 -20.30
N ALA A 417 -27.81 -28.81 -20.53
CA ALA A 417 -28.86 -29.40 -21.35
C ALA A 417 -28.68 -29.15 -22.86
N LEU A 418 -27.68 -28.35 -23.25
CA LEU A 418 -27.36 -28.04 -24.65
C LEU A 418 -26.11 -28.81 -25.08
N GLU A 419 -25.96 -29.10 -26.37
CA GLU A 419 -24.81 -29.82 -26.93
C GLU A 419 -24.33 -29.16 -28.25
N GLY A 420 -23.03 -29.28 -28.56
CA GLY A 420 -22.44 -28.84 -29.82
C GLY A 420 -22.73 -27.37 -30.14
N LEU A 421 -23.13 -27.11 -31.39
CA LEU A 421 -23.44 -25.77 -31.89
C LEU A 421 -24.53 -25.03 -31.10
N ALA A 422 -25.49 -25.75 -30.51
CA ALA A 422 -26.56 -25.13 -29.72
C ALA A 422 -26.01 -24.52 -28.42
N ARG A 423 -25.07 -25.22 -27.77
CA ARG A 423 -24.38 -24.73 -26.57
C ARG A 423 -23.52 -23.51 -26.90
N LEU A 424 -22.70 -23.60 -27.95
CA LEU A 424 -21.83 -22.50 -28.38
C LEU A 424 -22.61 -21.22 -28.72
N ARG A 425 -23.74 -21.33 -29.43
CA ARG A 425 -24.62 -20.18 -29.73
C ARG A 425 -25.22 -19.54 -28.49
N ALA A 426 -25.65 -20.36 -27.52
CA ALA A 426 -26.21 -19.85 -26.27
C ALA A 426 -25.16 -19.12 -25.43
N LEU A 427 -23.94 -19.66 -25.35
CA LEU A 427 -22.81 -19.02 -24.66
C LEU A 427 -22.39 -17.72 -25.35
N GLU A 428 -22.22 -17.72 -26.68
CA GLU A 428 -21.86 -16.52 -27.45
C GLU A 428 -22.87 -15.40 -27.26
N THR A 429 -24.17 -15.74 -27.23
CA THR A 429 -25.26 -14.78 -26.98
C THR A 429 -25.23 -14.22 -25.56
N ALA A 430 -25.01 -15.08 -24.55
CA ALA A 430 -24.95 -14.66 -23.16
C ALA A 430 -23.73 -13.75 -22.91
N LEU A 431 -22.55 -14.11 -23.44
CA LEU A 431 -21.32 -13.35 -23.32
C LEU A 431 -21.39 -11.99 -24.06
N ALA A 432 -22.28 -11.85 -25.05
CA ALA A 432 -22.54 -10.58 -25.73
C ALA A 432 -23.31 -9.56 -24.87
N SER A 433 -24.02 -10.02 -23.83
CA SER A 433 -24.93 -9.19 -23.02
C SER A 433 -24.25 -8.40 -21.88
N ALA A 434 -22.92 -8.36 -21.85
CA ALA A 434 -22.15 -7.64 -20.83
C ALA A 434 -22.48 -6.12 -20.86
N GLY A 435 -23.24 -5.64 -19.87
CA GLY A 435 -23.44 -4.22 -19.62
C GLY A 435 -24.87 -3.69 -19.46
N GLU A 436 -25.93 -4.52 -19.57
CA GLU A 436 -27.30 -3.96 -19.64
C GLU A 436 -28.06 -3.83 -18.31
N ARG A 437 -27.70 -4.54 -17.21
CA ARG A 437 -28.42 -4.42 -15.92
C ARG A 437 -27.55 -4.71 -14.69
N TRP A 438 -27.62 -3.83 -13.68
CA TRP A 438 -26.98 -4.02 -12.36
C TRP A 438 -27.49 -5.28 -11.62
N SER A 439 -28.70 -5.76 -11.93
CA SER A 439 -29.34 -6.85 -11.17
C SER A 439 -29.28 -8.23 -11.83
N ASP A 440 -28.82 -8.35 -13.08
CA ASP A 440 -28.78 -9.60 -13.82
C ASP A 440 -27.55 -9.61 -14.73
N ASP A 441 -26.58 -10.50 -14.46
CA ASP A 441 -25.35 -10.65 -15.22
C ASP A 441 -25.28 -12.04 -15.92
N PRO A 442 -25.95 -12.22 -17.07
CA PRO A 442 -25.88 -13.46 -17.83
C PRO A 442 -24.47 -13.79 -18.34
N ALA A 443 -23.64 -12.77 -18.57
CA ALA A 443 -22.26 -12.94 -19.03
C ALA A 443 -21.39 -13.51 -17.90
N GLY A 444 -21.53 -13.00 -16.68
CA GLY A 444 -20.86 -13.52 -15.49
C GLY A 444 -21.23 -14.98 -15.21
N ARG A 445 -22.51 -15.34 -15.25
CA ARG A 445 -22.94 -16.74 -15.04
C ARG A 445 -22.46 -17.70 -16.13
N ALA A 446 -22.38 -17.22 -17.38
CA ALA A 446 -21.81 -18.00 -18.49
C ALA A 446 -20.30 -18.21 -18.30
N ASP A 447 -19.57 -17.19 -17.84
CA ASP A 447 -18.15 -17.29 -17.53
C ASP A 447 -17.89 -18.23 -16.34
N ASP A 448 -18.69 -18.12 -15.27
CA ASP A 448 -18.65 -19.01 -14.10
C ASP A 448 -18.86 -20.48 -14.49
N TRP A 449 -19.85 -20.75 -15.34
CA TRP A 449 -20.12 -22.10 -15.86
C TRP A 449 -18.95 -22.62 -16.70
N LEU A 450 -18.42 -21.80 -17.62
CA LEU A 450 -17.31 -22.15 -18.49
C LEU A 450 -16.03 -22.45 -17.69
N ARG A 451 -15.79 -21.73 -16.58
CA ARG A 451 -14.63 -21.92 -15.70
C ARG A 451 -14.68 -23.22 -14.89
N GLN A 452 -15.79 -23.96 -14.85
CA GLN A 452 -15.83 -25.24 -14.14
C GLN A 452 -14.90 -26.27 -14.83
N PRO A 453 -14.11 -27.05 -14.06
CA PRO A 453 -13.06 -27.89 -14.65
C PRO A 453 -13.54 -28.88 -15.72
N THR A 454 -14.70 -29.51 -15.51
CA THR A 454 -15.27 -30.49 -16.46
C THR A 454 -15.86 -29.86 -17.72
N LYS A 455 -16.17 -28.56 -17.70
CA LYS A 455 -16.90 -27.88 -18.79
C LYS A 455 -15.97 -27.39 -19.89
N VAL A 456 -14.69 -27.17 -19.58
CA VAL A 456 -13.71 -26.72 -20.56
C VAL A 456 -13.46 -27.79 -21.63
N ALA A 457 -13.33 -29.06 -21.22
CA ALA A 457 -13.21 -30.18 -22.15
C ALA A 457 -14.46 -30.36 -23.03
N LEU A 458 -15.66 -30.08 -22.49
CA LEU A 458 -16.91 -30.11 -23.25
C LEU A 458 -16.93 -29.05 -24.35
N ILE A 459 -16.49 -27.83 -24.04
CA ILE A 459 -16.42 -26.73 -25.01
C ILE A 459 -15.40 -27.03 -26.10
N LEU A 460 -14.25 -27.63 -25.76
CA LEU A 460 -13.26 -28.04 -26.75
C LEU A 460 -13.88 -29.02 -27.76
N ASN A 461 -14.61 -30.05 -27.27
CA ASN A 461 -15.29 -31.00 -28.13
C ASN A 461 -16.38 -30.34 -29.00
N ASP A 462 -17.12 -29.36 -28.47
CA ASP A 462 -18.13 -28.63 -29.25
C ASP A 462 -17.47 -27.77 -30.35
N LEU A 463 -16.32 -27.15 -30.08
CA LEU A 463 -15.55 -26.35 -31.04
C LEU A 463 -14.97 -27.20 -32.17
N GLU A 464 -14.59 -28.45 -31.88
CA GLU A 464 -14.14 -29.42 -32.92
C GLU A 464 -15.25 -29.83 -33.87
N GLN A 465 -16.51 -29.84 -33.41
CA GLN A 465 -17.67 -30.14 -34.25
C GLN A 465 -18.14 -28.92 -35.05
N ALA A 466 -17.72 -27.72 -34.67
CA ALA A 466 -18.08 -26.48 -35.35
C ALA A 466 -17.27 -26.28 -36.63
N GLU A 467 -17.89 -25.70 -37.66
CA GLU A 467 -17.18 -25.39 -38.91
C GLU A 467 -16.00 -24.44 -38.65
N ARG A 468 -14.86 -24.73 -39.29
CA ARG A 468 -13.61 -23.96 -39.18
C ARG A 468 -13.15 -23.73 -37.73
N GLY A 469 -13.37 -24.70 -36.84
CA GLY A 469 -12.98 -24.62 -35.44
C GLY A 469 -13.77 -23.62 -34.60
N GLY A 470 -15.00 -23.29 -35.02
CA GLY A 470 -15.86 -22.36 -34.29
C GLY A 470 -15.59 -20.89 -34.60
N ASP A 471 -15.29 -20.59 -35.86
CA ASP A 471 -15.03 -19.21 -36.34
C ASP A 471 -16.18 -18.23 -36.03
N GLU A 472 -17.41 -18.72 -35.87
CA GLU A 472 -18.60 -17.93 -35.51
C GLU A 472 -18.67 -17.52 -34.02
N PHE A 473 -17.78 -18.03 -33.15
CA PHE A 473 -17.88 -17.91 -31.68
C PHE A 473 -16.69 -17.20 -31.01
N PRO A 474 -16.37 -15.94 -31.39
CA PRO A 474 -15.20 -15.23 -30.87
C PRO A 474 -15.24 -14.96 -29.36
N ARG A 475 -16.41 -14.71 -28.75
CA ARG A 475 -16.48 -14.44 -27.30
C ARG A 475 -16.32 -15.72 -26.50
N VAL A 476 -16.82 -16.84 -27.01
CA VAL A 476 -16.56 -18.16 -26.43
C VAL A 476 -15.07 -18.46 -26.47
N TRP A 477 -14.40 -18.27 -27.62
CA TRP A 477 -12.95 -18.41 -27.72
C TRP A 477 -12.18 -17.50 -26.75
N ASN A 478 -12.64 -16.26 -26.60
CA ASN A 478 -12.04 -15.33 -25.64
C ASN A 478 -12.11 -15.87 -24.20
N ARG A 479 -13.28 -16.35 -23.74
CA ARG A 479 -13.41 -16.89 -22.37
C ARG A 479 -12.74 -18.24 -22.19
N PHE A 480 -12.82 -19.11 -23.20
CA PHE A 480 -12.12 -20.39 -23.23
C PHE A 480 -10.62 -20.21 -22.96
N GLY A 481 -9.99 -19.22 -23.60
CA GLY A 481 -8.55 -18.99 -23.41
C GLY A 481 -8.11 -18.51 -22.03
N TRP A 482 -9.05 -18.00 -21.21
CA TRP A 482 -8.80 -17.67 -19.79
C TRP A 482 -9.05 -18.85 -18.86
N ALA A 483 -10.03 -19.70 -19.18
CA ALA A 483 -10.43 -20.81 -18.33
C ALA A 483 -9.58 -22.08 -18.53
N HIS A 484 -9.16 -22.35 -19.76
CA HIS A 484 -8.39 -23.53 -20.11
C HIS A 484 -6.90 -23.35 -19.81
N SER A 485 -6.43 -23.91 -18.71
CA SER A 485 -5.06 -23.75 -18.24
C SER A 485 -4.52 -25.05 -17.62
N PRO A 486 -3.24 -25.42 -17.86
CA PRO A 486 -2.66 -26.64 -17.33
C PRO A 486 -2.30 -26.53 -15.83
N THR A 487 -2.40 -25.34 -15.24
CA THR A 487 -1.98 -25.05 -13.85
C THR A 487 -3.02 -25.34 -12.78
N ARG A 488 -4.17 -25.95 -13.12
CA ARG A 488 -5.18 -26.33 -12.13
C ARG A 488 -4.76 -27.60 -11.38
N PRO A 489 -5.05 -27.70 -10.07
CA PRO A 489 -4.83 -28.92 -9.31
C PRO A 489 -5.87 -29.96 -9.74
N GLU A 490 -5.54 -30.75 -10.75
CA GLU A 490 -6.34 -31.90 -11.21
C GLU A 490 -5.50 -33.19 -11.19
N PRO A 491 -6.14 -34.37 -11.15
CA PRO A 491 -5.71 -35.51 -10.35
C PRO A 491 -4.39 -36.14 -10.81
N VAL A 492 -3.82 -36.92 -9.90
CA VAL A 492 -2.48 -37.54 -9.86
C VAL A 492 -2.06 -38.35 -11.12
N ASP A 493 -2.91 -38.47 -12.15
CA ASP A 493 -2.73 -39.36 -13.29
C ASP A 493 -2.60 -38.70 -14.68
N ALA A 494 -2.72 -37.37 -14.82
CA ALA A 494 -2.55 -36.73 -16.14
C ALA A 494 -1.07 -36.71 -16.57
N SER A 495 -0.74 -37.43 -17.65
CA SER A 495 0.63 -37.53 -18.14
C SER A 495 1.02 -36.30 -18.98
N ALA A 496 2.31 -35.98 -19.07
CA ALA A 496 2.79 -34.89 -19.93
C ALA A 496 2.38 -35.06 -21.42
N GLN A 497 2.10 -36.29 -21.84
CA GLN A 497 1.62 -36.61 -23.18
C GLN A 497 0.17 -36.16 -23.39
N ASP A 498 -0.68 -36.23 -22.35
CA ASP A 498 -2.09 -35.85 -22.44
C ASP A 498 -2.23 -34.33 -22.63
N PHE A 499 -1.43 -33.55 -21.89
CA PHE A 499 -1.36 -32.10 -22.08
C PHE A 499 -0.84 -31.72 -23.47
N GLN A 500 0.14 -32.44 -24.02
CA GLN A 500 0.64 -32.16 -25.36
C GLN A 500 -0.44 -32.43 -26.42
N ASN A 501 -1.13 -33.58 -26.33
CA ASN A 501 -2.21 -33.93 -27.24
C ASN A 501 -3.35 -32.90 -27.19
N GLU A 502 -3.71 -32.42 -26.00
CA GLU A 502 -4.74 -31.38 -25.83
C GLU A 502 -4.32 -30.02 -26.40
N ALA A 503 -3.06 -29.62 -26.20
CA ALA A 503 -2.51 -28.41 -26.80
C ALA A 503 -2.54 -28.48 -28.34
N ASP A 504 -2.16 -29.62 -28.92
CA ASP A 504 -2.16 -29.85 -30.37
C ASP A 504 -3.58 -29.76 -30.95
N ARG A 505 -4.59 -30.31 -30.26
CA ARG A 505 -6.01 -30.18 -30.65
C ARG A 505 -6.44 -28.71 -30.73
N VAL A 506 -6.15 -27.93 -29.69
CA VAL A 506 -6.52 -26.51 -29.68
C VAL A 506 -5.78 -25.71 -30.75
N LEU A 507 -4.48 -25.96 -30.95
CA LEU A 507 -3.68 -25.29 -31.97
C LEU A 507 -4.21 -25.57 -33.39
N ALA A 508 -4.61 -26.82 -33.67
CA ALA A 508 -5.21 -27.19 -34.95
C ALA A 508 -6.53 -26.45 -35.22
N LEU A 509 -7.32 -26.13 -34.19
CA LEU A 509 -8.52 -25.31 -34.31
C LEU A 509 -8.18 -23.82 -34.52
N LEU A 510 -7.25 -23.28 -33.72
CA LEU A 510 -6.79 -21.88 -33.86
C LEU A 510 -6.21 -21.60 -35.25
N ALA A 511 -5.54 -22.58 -35.86
CA ALA A 511 -5.02 -22.50 -37.21
C ALA A 511 -6.12 -22.27 -38.27
N GLN A 512 -7.35 -22.74 -38.03
CA GLN A 512 -8.49 -22.63 -38.96
C GLN A 512 -9.29 -21.32 -38.83
N LEU A 513 -9.19 -20.63 -37.68
CA LEU A 513 -9.98 -19.41 -37.40
C LEU A 513 -9.65 -18.26 -38.36
N SER A 514 -10.62 -17.41 -38.65
CA SER A 514 -10.40 -16.17 -39.41
C SER A 514 -9.65 -15.13 -38.58
N GLU A 515 -8.97 -14.19 -39.24
CA GLU A 515 -8.33 -13.05 -38.55
C GLU A 515 -9.33 -12.22 -37.75
N ARG A 516 -10.59 -12.12 -38.23
CA ARG A 516 -11.66 -11.41 -37.54
C ARG A 516 -11.94 -12.02 -36.17
N THR A 517 -12.08 -13.33 -36.11
CA THR A 517 -12.40 -14.05 -34.86
C THR A 517 -11.22 -14.02 -33.90
N LEU A 518 -10.01 -14.24 -34.40
CA LEU A 518 -8.78 -14.08 -33.62
C LEU A 518 -8.63 -12.66 -33.05
N SER A 519 -8.98 -11.62 -33.82
CA SER A 519 -8.91 -10.23 -33.37
C SER A 519 -9.90 -9.92 -32.25
N ILE A 520 -11.11 -10.47 -32.27
CA ILE A 520 -12.10 -10.27 -31.21
C ILE A 520 -11.71 -11.06 -29.95
N ALA A 521 -11.11 -12.24 -30.12
CA ALA A 521 -10.73 -13.15 -29.04
C ALA A 521 -9.28 -12.98 -28.54
N ILE A 522 -8.59 -11.91 -28.96
CA ILE A 522 -7.13 -11.79 -28.85
C ILE A 522 -6.61 -11.86 -27.41
N GLU A 523 -7.37 -11.32 -26.44
CA GLU A 523 -7.01 -11.35 -25.02
C GLU A 523 -6.99 -12.76 -24.44
N GLY A 524 -8.05 -13.53 -24.71
CA GLY A 524 -8.16 -14.93 -24.32
C GLY A 524 -7.17 -15.82 -25.04
N ILE A 525 -7.00 -15.65 -26.35
CA ILE A 525 -6.09 -16.48 -27.14
C ILE A 525 -4.63 -16.24 -26.75
N SER A 526 -4.22 -14.98 -26.55
CA SER A 526 -2.87 -14.67 -26.06
C SER A 526 -2.65 -15.21 -24.64
N SER A 527 -3.67 -15.16 -23.77
CA SER A 527 -3.63 -15.78 -22.45
C SER A 527 -3.44 -17.29 -22.55
N TRP A 528 -4.21 -17.96 -23.41
CA TRP A 528 -4.10 -19.40 -23.61
C TRP A 528 -2.70 -19.80 -24.09
N LEU A 529 -2.18 -19.12 -25.12
CA LEU A 529 -0.85 -19.39 -25.67
C LEU A 529 0.25 -19.23 -24.60
N ASP A 530 0.14 -18.24 -23.71
CA ASP A 530 1.11 -18.05 -22.62
C ASP A 530 1.00 -19.10 -21.51
N HIS A 531 -0.22 -19.48 -21.10
CA HIS A 531 -0.43 -20.55 -20.11
C HIS A 531 0.09 -21.91 -20.63
N TRP A 532 -0.13 -22.19 -21.91
CA TRP A 532 0.28 -23.43 -22.57
C TRP A 532 1.65 -23.35 -23.25
N ARG A 533 2.41 -22.28 -23.02
CA ARG A 533 3.65 -21.96 -23.78
C ARG A 533 4.64 -23.11 -23.92
N LYS A 534 4.79 -23.97 -22.90
CA LYS A 534 5.70 -25.13 -22.95
C LYS A 534 5.28 -26.17 -23.99
N HIS A 535 3.98 -26.36 -24.19
CA HIS A 535 3.41 -27.29 -25.16
C HIS A 535 3.28 -26.67 -26.55
N VAL A 536 2.97 -25.36 -26.59
CA VAL A 536 2.87 -24.60 -27.85
C VAL A 536 4.20 -24.62 -28.61
N VAL A 537 5.34 -24.43 -27.93
CA VAL A 537 6.65 -24.33 -28.61
C VAL A 537 7.17 -25.67 -29.16
N VAL A 538 6.63 -26.80 -28.70
CA VAL A 538 7.00 -28.15 -29.17
C VAL A 538 6.04 -28.65 -30.26
N SER A 539 4.84 -28.07 -30.35
CA SER A 539 3.83 -28.44 -31.34
C SER A 539 4.22 -28.05 -32.77
N ALA A 540 3.85 -28.88 -33.74
CA ALA A 540 4.08 -28.61 -35.17
C ALA A 540 3.34 -27.36 -35.66
N ASP A 541 2.13 -27.11 -35.15
CA ASP A 541 1.29 -25.97 -35.53
C ASP A 541 1.61 -24.71 -34.71
N GLY A 542 2.37 -24.85 -33.62
CA GLY A 542 2.61 -23.77 -32.64
C GLY A 542 3.22 -22.51 -33.26
N LEU A 543 4.24 -22.66 -34.10
CA LEU A 543 4.88 -21.52 -34.78
C LEU A 543 3.93 -20.84 -35.77
N ALA A 544 3.18 -21.62 -36.55
CA ALA A 544 2.26 -21.10 -37.56
C ALA A 544 1.11 -20.30 -36.91
N VAL A 545 0.53 -20.84 -35.82
CA VAL A 545 -0.48 -20.15 -35.03
C VAL A 545 0.11 -18.89 -34.39
N TRP A 546 1.27 -18.98 -33.76
CA TRP A 546 1.91 -17.81 -33.13
C TRP A 546 2.16 -16.67 -34.14
N LEU A 547 2.69 -16.98 -35.33
CA LEU A 547 2.92 -16.00 -36.40
C LEU A 547 1.62 -15.35 -36.90
N LYS A 548 0.53 -16.11 -36.91
CA LYS A 548 -0.80 -15.61 -37.28
C LYS A 548 -1.43 -14.71 -36.21
N VAL A 549 -1.23 -15.02 -34.93
CA VAL A 549 -1.80 -14.24 -33.81
C VAL A 549 -0.98 -12.97 -33.51
N TRP A 550 0.34 -13.00 -33.71
CA TRP A 550 1.23 -11.87 -33.41
C TRP A 550 0.80 -10.50 -33.97
N PRO A 551 0.51 -10.33 -35.28
CA PRO A 551 0.13 -9.01 -35.82
C PRO A 551 -1.19 -8.49 -35.22
N LEU A 552 -2.10 -9.37 -34.84
CA LEU A 552 -3.36 -9.02 -34.19
C LEU A 552 -3.12 -8.55 -32.76
N ALA A 553 -2.22 -9.21 -32.03
CA ALA A 553 -1.81 -8.79 -30.68
C ALA A 553 -1.13 -7.42 -30.68
N VAL A 554 -0.28 -7.15 -31.67
CA VAL A 554 0.37 -5.83 -31.86
C VAL A 554 -0.69 -4.75 -32.08
N THR A 555 -1.65 -5.00 -32.97
CA THR A 555 -2.74 -4.06 -33.25
C THR A 555 -3.58 -3.79 -31.99
N ALA A 556 -3.98 -4.84 -31.26
CA ALA A 556 -4.78 -4.71 -30.05
C ALA A 556 -4.05 -3.93 -28.94
N THR A 557 -2.77 -4.23 -28.72
CA THR A 557 -1.96 -3.58 -27.69
C THR A 557 -1.71 -2.11 -28.02
N ASN A 558 -1.44 -1.77 -29.29
CA ASN A 558 -1.25 -0.38 -29.71
C ASN A 558 -2.56 0.43 -29.63
N ASN A 559 -3.72 -0.16 -29.97
CA ASN A 559 -5.00 0.52 -29.88
C ASN A 559 -5.41 0.84 -28.43
N GLN A 560 -5.03 0.00 -27.45
CA GLN A 560 -5.28 0.27 -26.04
C GLN A 560 -4.61 1.58 -25.59
N ALA A 561 -3.41 1.86 -26.10
CA ALA A 561 -2.63 3.07 -25.81
C ALA A 561 -3.24 4.37 -26.38
N GLU A 562 -4.05 4.28 -27.43
CA GLU A 562 -4.76 5.44 -27.99
C GLU A 562 -6.04 5.80 -27.21
N SER A 563 -6.61 4.84 -26.48
CA SER A 563 -7.87 4.98 -25.74
C SER A 563 -7.72 5.42 -24.29
N GLU A 564 -6.60 5.07 -23.65
CA GLU A 564 -6.18 5.64 -22.37
C GLU A 564 -5.45 6.95 -22.68
N ASP A 565 -6.01 8.10 -22.23
CA ASP A 565 -5.42 9.44 -22.38
C ASP A 565 -3.89 9.36 -22.31
N GLY A 566 -3.26 9.53 -23.48
CA GLY A 566 -1.97 8.93 -23.81
C GLY A 566 -0.99 8.92 -22.66
N ALA A 567 -0.49 7.73 -22.35
CA ALA A 567 0.86 7.53 -21.86
C ALA A 567 1.83 8.17 -22.88
N ASN A 568 1.90 9.50 -22.88
CA ASN A 568 2.90 10.25 -23.59
C ASN A 568 4.22 9.79 -22.97
N LEU A 569 4.90 8.89 -23.67
CA LEU A 569 6.25 8.45 -23.37
C LEU A 569 7.24 9.64 -23.29
N SER A 570 6.83 10.83 -23.75
CA SER A 570 7.52 12.11 -23.59
C SER A 570 7.13 12.91 -22.34
N VAL A 571 5.94 12.72 -21.74
CA VAL A 571 5.45 13.49 -20.57
C VAL A 571 5.86 12.84 -19.25
N ALA A 572 6.16 11.54 -19.23
CA ALA A 572 6.78 10.87 -18.08
C ALA A 572 8.18 11.40 -17.75
N ALA A 573 8.81 12.17 -18.65
CA ALA A 573 10.10 12.81 -18.43
C ALA A 573 10.01 14.27 -17.91
N THR A 574 8.82 14.88 -17.89
CA THR A 574 8.67 16.34 -17.66
C THR A 574 8.05 16.70 -16.30
N ILE A 575 7.59 15.72 -15.52
CA ILE A 575 7.13 15.97 -14.14
C ILE A 575 8.34 15.73 -13.22
N VAL A 576 9.20 16.74 -13.11
CA VAL A 576 10.44 16.71 -12.31
C VAL A 576 10.16 16.73 -10.80
N ASP A 577 8.89 16.71 -10.38
CA ASP A 577 8.50 17.36 -9.13
C ASP A 577 7.42 16.59 -8.33
N ASN A 578 7.20 15.32 -8.67
CA ASN A 578 6.34 14.40 -7.92
C ASN A 578 7.15 13.15 -7.60
N ASP A 579 7.43 12.90 -6.31
CA ASP A 579 8.20 11.73 -5.81
C ASP A 579 7.51 10.36 -6.06
N ARG A 580 6.40 10.32 -6.80
CA ARG A 580 5.77 9.06 -7.24
C ARG A 580 6.34 8.64 -8.59
N GLU A 581 7.01 7.50 -8.63
CA GLU A 581 7.44 6.88 -9.88
C GLU A 581 6.24 6.74 -10.84
N PRO A 582 6.39 7.08 -12.14
CA PRO A 582 5.37 6.79 -13.14
C PRO A 582 5.08 5.28 -13.11
N THR A 583 3.81 4.90 -13.01
CA THR A 583 3.37 3.50 -13.08
C THR A 583 4.07 2.82 -14.25
N ASP A 584 4.77 1.72 -13.97
CA ASP A 584 5.51 0.99 -14.99
C ASP A 584 4.53 0.50 -16.06
N ILE A 585 5.00 0.43 -17.31
CA ILE A 585 4.14 -0.05 -18.41
C ILE A 585 3.71 -1.50 -18.12
N ASP A 586 2.45 -1.86 -18.42
CA ASP A 586 2.01 -3.25 -18.26
C ASP A 586 2.68 -4.14 -19.32
N THR A 587 3.81 -4.74 -18.93
CA THR A 587 4.61 -5.59 -19.82
C THR A 587 4.14 -7.04 -19.85
N LEU A 588 3.26 -7.46 -18.94
CA LEU A 588 2.94 -8.88 -18.74
C LEU A 588 1.52 -9.24 -19.14
N ASN A 589 0.53 -8.38 -18.88
CA ASN A 589 -0.87 -8.74 -19.08
C ASN A 589 -1.41 -8.36 -20.46
N THR A 590 -0.66 -7.57 -21.23
CA THR A 590 -1.01 -7.23 -22.62
C THR A 590 -0.88 -8.44 -23.55
N PRO A 591 -1.64 -8.52 -24.65
CA PRO A 591 -1.51 -9.59 -25.64
C PRO A 591 -0.08 -9.78 -26.15
N VAL A 592 0.62 -8.67 -26.42
CA VAL A 592 2.05 -8.70 -26.81
C VAL A 592 2.94 -9.22 -25.68
N GLY A 593 2.73 -8.75 -24.44
CA GLY A 593 3.48 -9.21 -23.27
C GLY A 593 3.43 -10.73 -23.08
N LYS A 594 2.23 -11.30 -23.22
CA LYS A 594 1.95 -12.75 -23.19
C LYS A 594 2.64 -13.50 -24.32
N LEU A 595 2.52 -13.04 -25.58
CA LEU A 595 3.17 -13.69 -26.73
C LEU A 595 4.70 -13.64 -26.70
N VAL A 596 5.29 -12.59 -26.13
CA VAL A 596 6.72 -12.55 -25.84
C VAL A 596 7.10 -13.61 -24.79
N GLY A 597 6.22 -13.90 -23.82
CA GLY A 597 6.36 -15.02 -22.89
C GLY A 597 6.47 -16.37 -23.61
N VAL A 598 5.66 -16.58 -24.65
CA VAL A 598 5.74 -17.78 -25.51
C VAL A 598 7.07 -17.86 -26.25
N PHE A 599 7.54 -16.76 -26.82
CA PHE A 599 8.86 -16.69 -27.46
C PHE A 599 10.00 -17.01 -26.48
N LEU A 600 9.96 -16.47 -25.26
CA LEU A 600 10.98 -16.74 -24.25
C LEU A 600 10.97 -18.22 -23.82
N ALA A 601 9.82 -18.89 -23.84
CA ALA A 601 9.74 -20.34 -23.65
C ALA A 601 10.28 -21.14 -24.84
N ALA A 602 10.24 -20.59 -26.06
CA ALA A 602 10.81 -21.19 -27.26
C ALA A 602 12.35 -21.08 -27.30
N CYS A 603 12.95 -20.21 -26.47
CA CYS A 603 14.39 -20.03 -26.39
C CYS A 603 15.03 -21.20 -25.62
N PRO A 604 15.84 -22.08 -26.28
CA PRO A 604 16.40 -23.24 -25.62
C PRO A 604 17.58 -22.87 -24.72
N SER A 605 17.99 -23.79 -23.85
CA SER A 605 19.23 -23.66 -23.08
C SER A 605 20.45 -23.65 -24.02
N LEU A 606 21.29 -22.62 -23.89
CA LEU A 606 22.51 -22.47 -24.72
C LEU A 606 23.54 -23.58 -24.50
N ASN A 607 23.41 -24.35 -23.41
CA ASN A 607 24.26 -25.52 -23.18
C ASN A 607 23.87 -26.70 -24.09
N GLN A 608 22.61 -26.77 -24.54
CA GLN A 608 22.10 -27.81 -25.41
C GLN A 608 22.10 -27.37 -26.88
N VAL A 609 21.71 -26.12 -27.13
CA VAL A 609 21.66 -25.52 -28.47
C VAL A 609 22.46 -24.22 -28.44
N PRO A 610 23.77 -24.26 -28.78
CA PRO A 610 24.63 -23.08 -28.72
C PRO A 610 24.22 -21.95 -29.66
N SER A 611 23.64 -22.29 -30.82
CA SER A 611 23.23 -21.34 -31.86
C SER A 611 21.70 -21.40 -32.09
N PRO A 612 20.87 -20.90 -31.15
CA PRO A 612 19.42 -21.05 -31.23
C PRO A 612 18.77 -20.23 -32.36
N PHE A 613 19.51 -19.30 -32.97
CA PHE A 613 19.02 -18.37 -33.99
C PHE A 613 19.62 -18.61 -35.39
N GLU A 614 20.00 -19.85 -35.71
CA GLU A 614 20.43 -20.22 -37.06
C GLU A 614 19.29 -20.07 -38.08
N ALA A 615 19.65 -19.95 -39.37
CA ALA A 615 18.69 -19.77 -40.44
C ALA A 615 17.70 -20.95 -40.49
N GLY A 616 16.40 -20.66 -40.50
CA GLY A 616 15.32 -21.66 -40.49
C GLY A 616 14.81 -22.06 -39.10
N ALA A 617 15.52 -21.72 -38.02
CA ALA A 617 15.06 -22.03 -36.66
C ALA A 617 13.78 -21.25 -36.30
N ALA A 618 12.82 -21.91 -35.65
CA ALA A 618 11.57 -21.29 -35.20
C ALA A 618 11.82 -20.07 -34.29
N ALA A 619 12.75 -20.20 -33.34
CA ALA A 619 13.13 -19.11 -32.44
C ALA A 619 13.66 -17.89 -33.19
N ARG A 620 14.41 -18.07 -34.30
CA ARG A 620 14.87 -16.96 -35.13
C ARG A 620 13.69 -16.25 -35.81
N GLN A 621 12.76 -17.01 -36.40
CA GLN A 621 11.60 -16.44 -37.08
C GLN A 621 10.76 -15.60 -36.12
N MET A 622 10.48 -16.12 -34.92
CA MET A 622 9.76 -15.38 -33.88
C MET A 622 10.52 -14.11 -33.48
N ARG A 623 11.82 -14.21 -33.17
CA ARG A 623 12.67 -13.07 -32.78
C ARG A 623 12.68 -11.96 -33.82
N ASP A 624 12.89 -12.32 -35.08
CA ASP A 624 13.00 -11.36 -36.17
C ASP A 624 11.64 -10.67 -36.42
N VAL A 625 10.52 -11.37 -36.24
CA VAL A 625 9.17 -10.76 -36.29
C VAL A 625 8.90 -9.84 -35.10
N LEU A 626 9.25 -10.27 -33.87
CA LEU A 626 9.06 -9.51 -32.63
C LEU A 626 9.68 -8.11 -32.70
N ILE A 627 10.90 -8.02 -33.21
CA ILE A 627 11.68 -6.77 -33.15
C ILE A 627 11.20 -5.70 -34.14
N THR A 628 10.48 -6.10 -35.18
CA THR A 628 9.84 -5.19 -36.15
C THR A 628 8.60 -4.48 -35.63
N ALA A 629 8.08 -4.87 -34.45
CA ALA A 629 6.93 -4.19 -33.89
C ALA A 629 7.25 -2.73 -33.51
N ASP A 630 6.30 -1.85 -33.83
CA ASP A 630 6.34 -0.41 -33.56
C ASP A 630 5.41 -0.03 -32.40
N GLY A 631 5.51 1.22 -31.95
CA GLY A 631 4.65 1.78 -30.90
C GLY A 631 4.86 1.17 -29.51
N LEU A 632 3.78 1.06 -28.74
CA LEU A 632 3.81 0.48 -27.39
C LEU A 632 4.19 -1.01 -27.44
N SER A 633 3.69 -1.75 -28.43
CA SER A 633 4.06 -3.15 -28.64
C SER A 633 5.57 -3.32 -28.82
N GLY A 634 6.19 -2.50 -29.66
CA GLY A 634 7.64 -2.50 -29.87
C GLY A 634 8.45 -2.18 -28.61
N LEU A 635 7.92 -1.32 -27.75
CA LEU A 635 8.53 -0.96 -26.47
C LEU A 635 8.42 -2.11 -25.45
N ILE A 636 7.24 -2.73 -25.31
CA ILE A 636 7.00 -3.88 -24.42
C ILE A 636 7.91 -5.04 -24.81
N THR A 637 7.99 -5.36 -26.12
CA THR A 637 8.91 -6.38 -26.63
C THR A 637 10.33 -6.12 -26.19
N ARG A 638 10.90 -4.94 -26.49
CA ARG A 638 12.28 -4.60 -26.11
C ARG A 638 12.48 -4.63 -24.60
N HIS A 639 11.53 -4.13 -23.83
CA HIS A 639 11.56 -4.17 -22.37
C HIS A 639 11.72 -5.61 -21.86
N ARG A 640 10.84 -6.52 -22.30
CA ARG A 640 10.89 -7.94 -21.88
C ARG A 640 12.15 -8.65 -22.35
N LEU A 641 12.64 -8.37 -23.56
CA LEU A 641 13.88 -8.96 -24.07
C LEU A 641 15.11 -8.48 -23.28
N ILE A 642 15.11 -7.24 -22.79
CA ILE A 642 16.19 -6.67 -21.97
C ILE A 642 16.27 -7.33 -20.58
N GLU A 643 15.16 -7.82 -20.03
CA GLU A 643 15.22 -8.65 -18.81
C GLU A 643 16.10 -9.88 -19.04
N GLY A 644 15.96 -10.52 -20.21
CA GLY A 644 16.77 -11.63 -20.70
C GLY A 644 18.10 -11.26 -21.38
N LEU A 645 18.58 -10.02 -21.28
CA LEU A 645 19.77 -9.54 -22.02
C LEU A 645 21.03 -10.45 -21.95
N PRO A 646 21.40 -11.06 -20.80
CA PRO A 646 22.54 -11.99 -20.75
C PRO A 646 22.41 -13.18 -21.70
N TYR A 647 21.18 -13.68 -21.91
CA TYR A 647 20.92 -14.79 -22.82
C TYR A 647 21.18 -14.37 -24.26
N PHE A 648 20.59 -13.24 -24.68
CA PHE A 648 20.69 -12.77 -26.07
C PHE A 648 22.13 -12.38 -26.46
N LEU A 649 22.89 -11.75 -25.55
CA LEU A 649 24.31 -11.45 -25.78
C LEU A 649 25.16 -12.71 -26.04
N ARG A 650 24.81 -13.84 -25.40
CA ARG A 650 25.49 -15.12 -25.61
C ARG A 650 24.99 -15.86 -26.85
N ALA A 651 23.70 -15.73 -27.16
CA ALA A 651 23.04 -16.47 -28.24
C ALA A 651 23.29 -15.85 -29.63
N ASP A 652 23.22 -14.51 -29.73
CA ASP A 652 23.48 -13.76 -30.97
C ASP A 652 23.89 -12.31 -30.62
N ARG A 653 25.20 -12.12 -30.46
CA ARG A 653 25.77 -10.86 -29.99
C ARG A 653 25.50 -9.70 -30.95
N ALA A 654 25.77 -9.89 -32.24
CA ALA A 654 25.64 -8.82 -33.24
C ALA A 654 24.20 -8.32 -33.33
N TRP A 655 23.24 -9.25 -33.36
CA TRP A 655 21.82 -8.89 -33.36
C TRP A 655 21.41 -8.14 -32.08
N THR A 656 21.91 -8.57 -30.92
CA THR A 656 21.58 -7.97 -29.62
C THR A 656 22.11 -6.53 -29.50
N GLU A 657 23.33 -6.28 -29.98
CA GLU A 657 23.93 -4.95 -29.98
C GLU A 657 23.11 -3.97 -30.84
N GLU A 658 22.71 -4.40 -32.04
CA GLU A 658 21.90 -3.59 -32.96
C GLU A 658 20.49 -3.32 -32.42
N ASN A 659 19.83 -4.36 -31.88
CA ASN A 659 18.38 -4.31 -31.63
C ASN A 659 17.97 -4.01 -30.19
N LEU A 660 18.84 -4.29 -29.20
CA LEU A 660 18.55 -4.07 -27.79
C LEU A 660 19.48 -3.01 -27.17
N VAL A 661 20.79 -3.05 -27.45
CA VAL A 661 21.76 -2.11 -26.87
C VAL A 661 21.67 -0.73 -27.52
N THR A 662 21.61 -0.65 -28.86
CA THR A 662 21.53 0.64 -29.56
C THR A 662 20.27 1.44 -29.14
N PRO A 663 19.06 0.85 -29.06
CA PRO A 663 17.88 1.58 -28.55
C PRO A 663 18.00 2.04 -27.10
N LEU A 664 18.67 1.27 -26.23
CA LEU A 664 18.95 1.68 -24.85
C LEU A 664 19.77 2.98 -24.78
N GLN A 665 20.61 3.25 -25.79
CA GLN A 665 21.54 4.38 -25.82
C GLN A 665 20.97 5.65 -26.47
N LYS A 666 19.79 5.60 -27.11
CA LYS A 666 19.20 6.75 -27.83
C LYS A 666 18.85 7.96 -26.94
N GLY A 667 18.64 7.74 -25.64
CA GLY A 667 18.41 8.82 -24.66
C GLY A 667 17.03 9.50 -24.71
N ASP A 668 16.10 8.95 -25.50
CA ASP A 668 14.70 9.36 -25.58
C ASP A 668 13.83 8.77 -24.45
N GLY A 669 12.51 9.06 -24.45
CA GLY A 669 11.58 8.54 -23.44
C GLY A 669 11.48 7.01 -23.44
N ALA A 670 11.55 6.38 -24.62
CA ALA A 670 11.57 4.92 -24.74
C ALA A 670 12.82 4.32 -24.08
N SER A 671 14.00 4.90 -24.31
CA SER A 671 15.25 4.52 -23.66
C SER A 671 15.12 4.53 -22.13
N LEU A 672 14.49 5.55 -21.53
CA LEU A 672 14.28 5.62 -20.08
C LEU A 672 13.45 4.44 -19.56
N THR A 673 12.36 4.07 -20.25
CA THR A 673 11.56 2.89 -19.91
C THR A 673 12.37 1.61 -20.02
N LEU A 674 13.21 1.47 -21.04
CA LEU A 674 14.08 0.30 -21.18
C LEU A 674 15.15 0.21 -20.06
N TRP A 675 15.64 1.34 -19.55
CA TRP A 675 16.56 1.35 -18.39
C TRP A 675 15.90 0.87 -17.10
N ARG A 676 14.57 1.02 -16.96
CA ARG A 676 13.82 0.41 -15.84
C ARG A 676 13.84 -1.12 -15.94
N ALA A 677 13.69 -1.67 -17.15
CA ALA A 677 13.85 -3.11 -17.39
C ALA A 677 15.25 -3.62 -17.01
N VAL A 678 16.29 -2.83 -17.30
CA VAL A 678 17.67 -3.17 -16.91
C VAL A 678 17.79 -3.28 -15.39
N ALA A 679 17.16 -2.37 -14.65
CA ALA A 679 17.20 -2.28 -13.19
C ALA A 679 16.46 -3.40 -12.44
N ARG A 680 15.54 -4.14 -13.11
CA ARG A 680 14.80 -5.26 -12.50
C ARG A 680 15.66 -6.46 -12.11
N ALA A 681 16.89 -6.56 -12.62
CA ALA A 681 17.81 -7.64 -12.29
C ALA A 681 19.24 -7.14 -12.13
N THR A 682 19.98 -7.69 -11.17
CA THR A 682 21.41 -7.41 -10.98
C THR A 682 22.18 -7.84 -12.22
N ARG A 683 22.95 -6.92 -12.80
CA ARG A 683 23.76 -7.18 -14.00
C ARG A 683 25.23 -7.40 -13.63
N PHE A 684 25.85 -8.37 -14.29
CA PHE A 684 27.23 -8.77 -14.05
C PHE A 684 28.11 -8.52 -15.28
N THR A 685 29.37 -8.93 -15.19
CA THR A 685 30.47 -8.70 -16.14
C THR A 685 30.06 -8.79 -17.61
N ASP A 686 29.40 -9.88 -18.02
CA ASP A 686 29.09 -10.14 -19.43
C ASP A 686 28.14 -9.11 -20.05
N VAL A 687 27.22 -8.55 -19.25
CA VAL A 687 26.31 -7.49 -19.70
C VAL A 687 26.97 -6.13 -19.55
N LEU A 688 27.67 -5.89 -18.44
CA LEU A 688 28.24 -4.59 -18.10
C LEU A 688 29.39 -4.17 -19.01
N LYS A 689 30.09 -5.11 -19.67
CA LYS A 689 31.05 -4.78 -20.74
C LYS A 689 30.43 -3.98 -21.89
N PHE A 690 29.12 -4.14 -22.13
CA PHE A 690 28.41 -3.50 -23.24
C PHE A 690 27.68 -2.24 -22.79
N ILE A 691 26.96 -2.31 -21.66
CA ILE A 691 26.08 -1.23 -21.22
C ILE A 691 26.61 -0.47 -20.02
N GLY A 692 27.71 -0.90 -19.40
CA GLY A 692 28.15 -0.39 -18.10
C GLY A 692 28.52 1.09 -18.09
N ASN A 693 29.13 1.60 -19.17
CA ASN A 693 29.42 3.04 -19.29
C ASN A 693 28.14 3.88 -19.37
N ALA A 694 27.16 3.43 -20.17
CA ALA A 694 25.85 4.09 -20.27
C ALA A 694 25.03 3.93 -18.99
N MET A 695 25.16 2.79 -18.30
CA MET A 695 24.53 2.54 -17.01
C MET A 695 25.04 3.52 -15.95
N ALA A 696 26.34 3.80 -15.93
CA ALA A 696 26.93 4.79 -15.03
C ALA A 696 26.40 6.21 -15.31
N GLU A 697 26.09 6.56 -16.56
CA GLU A 697 25.43 7.84 -16.90
C GLU A 697 24.00 7.86 -16.39
N LYS A 698 23.26 6.77 -16.63
CA LYS A 698 21.84 6.67 -16.28
C LYS A 698 21.59 6.59 -14.78
N ALA A 699 22.52 6.02 -14.02
CA ALA A 699 22.53 6.09 -12.57
C ALA A 699 22.51 7.55 -12.03
N THR A 700 22.94 8.53 -12.83
CA THR A 700 22.97 9.96 -12.47
C THR A 700 21.85 10.77 -13.13
N ASP A 701 21.06 10.16 -14.02
CA ASP A 701 20.02 10.81 -14.80
C ASP A 701 18.74 10.97 -13.97
N ARG A 702 18.49 12.19 -13.46
CA ARG A 702 17.35 12.50 -12.58
C ARG A 702 15.96 12.26 -13.20
N ARG A 703 15.87 11.97 -14.49
CA ARG A 703 14.62 11.52 -15.14
C ARG A 703 14.24 10.08 -14.73
N LEU A 704 15.16 9.33 -14.14
CA LEU A 704 14.91 8.02 -13.55
C LEU A 704 14.68 8.15 -12.03
N GLY A 705 13.71 7.39 -11.52
CA GLY A 705 13.38 7.34 -10.10
C GLY A 705 14.57 6.89 -9.23
N ARG A 706 14.51 7.20 -7.93
CA ARG A 706 15.59 6.91 -6.99
C ARG A 706 15.84 5.41 -6.86
N GLU A 707 14.78 4.60 -6.86
CA GLU A 707 14.89 3.14 -6.78
C GLU A 707 15.61 2.57 -8.01
N VAL A 708 15.16 2.94 -9.21
CA VAL A 708 15.79 2.52 -10.48
C VAL A 708 17.27 2.90 -10.49
N ARG A 709 17.61 4.15 -10.16
CA ARG A 709 19.02 4.59 -10.08
C ARG A 709 19.81 3.80 -9.04
N GLY A 710 19.23 3.55 -7.87
CA GLY A 710 19.82 2.70 -6.82
C GLY A 710 20.15 1.28 -7.31
N ARG A 711 19.25 0.64 -8.05
CA ARG A 711 19.45 -0.70 -8.63
C ARG A 711 20.55 -0.73 -9.70
N LEU A 712 20.64 0.31 -10.53
CA LEU A 712 21.72 0.43 -11.52
C LEU A 712 23.07 0.59 -10.83
N VAL A 713 23.15 1.46 -9.82
CA VAL A 713 24.37 1.66 -9.01
C VAL A 713 24.75 0.37 -8.30
N PHE A 714 23.80 -0.33 -7.69
CA PHE A 714 24.03 -1.61 -7.02
C PHE A 714 24.75 -2.61 -7.94
N SER A 715 24.28 -2.77 -9.18
CA SER A 715 24.91 -3.69 -10.16
C SER A 715 26.37 -3.31 -10.46
N LEU A 716 26.66 -2.01 -10.63
CA LEU A 716 28.01 -1.52 -10.92
C LEU A 716 28.97 -1.71 -9.73
N ILE A 717 28.50 -1.49 -8.51
CA ILE A 717 29.30 -1.66 -7.29
C ILE A 717 29.59 -3.15 -7.06
N VAL A 718 28.59 -4.02 -7.20
CA VAL A 718 28.75 -5.47 -7.05
C VAL A 718 29.73 -6.03 -8.08
N GLU A 719 29.67 -5.58 -9.34
CA GLU A 719 30.65 -5.99 -10.36
C GLU A 719 32.08 -5.61 -9.98
N ALA A 720 32.29 -4.36 -9.52
CA ALA A 720 33.61 -3.90 -9.13
C ALA A 720 34.17 -4.69 -7.93
N LEU A 721 33.31 -5.04 -6.97
CA LEU A 721 33.67 -5.90 -5.83
C LEU A 721 34.05 -7.32 -6.27
N HIS A 722 33.30 -7.92 -7.19
CA HIS A 722 33.66 -9.19 -7.80
C HIS A 722 35.00 -9.10 -8.54
N ALA A 723 35.24 -8.03 -9.30
CA ALA A 723 36.49 -7.83 -10.03
C ALA A 723 37.71 -7.79 -9.11
N LEU A 724 37.59 -7.07 -7.99
CA LEU A 724 38.63 -6.99 -6.96
C LEU A 724 38.86 -8.33 -6.26
N ARG A 725 37.78 -9.02 -5.87
CA ARG A 725 37.86 -10.35 -5.25
C ARG A 725 38.58 -11.37 -6.14
N GLU A 726 38.27 -11.36 -7.43
CA GLU A 726 38.79 -12.31 -8.42
C GLU A 726 40.14 -11.86 -9.02
N ASN A 727 40.66 -10.70 -8.60
CA ASN A 727 41.86 -10.07 -9.15
C ASN A 727 41.84 -9.99 -10.69
N ARG A 728 40.70 -9.57 -11.24
CA ARG A 728 40.48 -9.39 -12.69
C ARG A 728 40.22 -7.92 -13.02
N GLU A 729 40.36 -7.58 -14.30
CA GLU A 729 39.93 -6.25 -14.77
C GLU A 729 38.40 -6.09 -14.62
N PRO A 730 37.93 -4.94 -14.11
CA PRO A 730 36.50 -4.67 -13.95
C PRO A 730 35.84 -4.42 -15.31
N ALA A 731 34.57 -4.81 -15.45
CA ALA A 731 33.80 -4.58 -16.68
C ALA A 731 33.61 -3.09 -16.98
N VAL A 732 33.54 -2.28 -15.92
CA VAL A 732 33.52 -0.82 -15.99
C VAL A 732 34.75 -0.28 -15.28
N PRO A 733 35.54 0.61 -15.90
CA PRO A 733 36.74 1.14 -15.27
C PRO A 733 36.45 1.75 -13.88
N ASN A 734 37.27 1.42 -12.88
CA ASN A 734 37.07 1.92 -11.50
C ASN A 734 36.98 3.45 -11.42
N ALA A 735 37.73 4.17 -12.25
CA ALA A 735 37.65 5.63 -12.34
C ALA A 735 36.26 6.12 -12.77
N ARG A 736 35.56 5.36 -13.62
CA ARG A 736 34.19 5.67 -14.05
C ARG A 736 33.18 5.43 -12.93
N VAL A 737 33.31 4.32 -12.21
CA VAL A 737 32.48 4.02 -11.02
C VAL A 737 32.69 5.10 -9.95
N GLN A 738 33.94 5.47 -9.67
CA GLN A 738 34.27 6.54 -8.73
C GLN A 738 33.62 7.87 -9.15
N GLN A 739 33.73 8.26 -10.42
CA GLN A 739 33.13 9.49 -10.92
C GLN A 739 31.60 9.48 -10.83
N MET A 740 30.97 8.34 -11.11
CA MET A 740 29.53 8.17 -10.93
C MET A 740 29.14 8.42 -9.46
N VAL A 741 29.80 7.76 -8.50
CA VAL A 741 29.50 7.89 -7.06
C VAL A 741 29.63 9.34 -6.58
N ARG A 742 30.61 10.11 -7.10
CA ARG A 742 30.75 11.55 -6.82
C ARG A 742 29.53 12.38 -7.22
N THR A 743 28.86 11.99 -8.31
CA THR A 743 27.75 12.75 -8.91
C THR A 743 26.37 12.33 -8.42
N LEU A 744 26.26 11.20 -7.70
CA LEU A 744 25.00 10.74 -7.11
C LEU A 744 24.48 11.74 -6.07
N ASP A 745 23.16 11.77 -5.87
CA ASP A 745 22.57 12.38 -4.67
C ASP A 745 22.82 11.50 -3.43
N ASP A 746 22.45 12.02 -2.25
CA ASP A 746 22.79 11.37 -0.99
C ASP A 746 22.17 9.98 -0.81
N GLU A 747 20.90 9.84 -1.16
CA GLU A 747 20.13 8.60 -0.96
C GLU A 747 20.60 7.48 -1.89
N VAL A 748 20.83 7.80 -3.17
CA VAL A 748 21.37 6.82 -4.12
C VAL A 748 22.83 6.48 -3.77
N ARG A 749 23.60 7.43 -3.23
CA ARG A 749 24.96 7.16 -2.72
C ARG A 749 24.94 6.26 -1.47
N ALA A 750 23.98 6.43 -0.57
CA ALA A 750 23.77 5.54 0.57
C ALA A 750 23.43 4.12 0.11
N THR A 751 22.63 3.96 -0.95
CA THR A 751 22.38 2.66 -1.59
C THR A 751 23.67 2.04 -2.14
N ALA A 752 24.54 2.85 -2.76
CA ALA A 752 25.86 2.42 -3.22
C ALA A 752 26.74 1.89 -2.08
N ALA A 753 26.73 2.58 -0.93
CA ALA A 753 27.45 2.16 0.26
C ALA A 753 26.90 0.84 0.83
N ASN A 754 25.57 0.74 0.95
CA ASN A 754 24.88 -0.47 1.43
C ASN A 754 25.14 -1.69 0.55
N ALA A 755 25.34 -1.50 -0.77
CA ALA A 755 25.68 -2.58 -1.69
C ALA A 755 26.97 -3.32 -1.29
N VAL A 756 27.94 -2.63 -0.70
CA VAL A 756 29.20 -3.24 -0.22
C VAL A 756 28.93 -4.16 0.98
N GLN A 757 28.11 -3.72 1.92
CA GLN A 757 27.69 -4.53 3.06
C GLN A 757 26.91 -5.77 2.58
N GLN A 758 25.91 -5.57 1.72
CA GLN A 758 25.09 -6.65 1.19
C GLN A 758 25.93 -7.71 0.47
N PHE A 759 26.94 -7.29 -0.31
CA PHE A 759 27.88 -8.19 -0.96
C PHE A 759 28.62 -9.10 0.03
N VAL A 760 29.15 -8.56 1.13
CA VAL A 760 29.86 -9.35 2.16
C VAL A 760 28.90 -10.30 2.86
N LYS A 761 27.72 -9.81 3.24
CA LYS A 761 26.69 -10.61 3.93
C LYS A 761 26.20 -11.78 3.07
N ASP A 762 25.76 -11.51 1.85
CA ASP A 762 25.14 -12.51 0.97
C ASP A 762 26.15 -13.60 0.56
N LEU A 763 27.38 -13.22 0.20
CA LEU A 763 28.42 -14.20 -0.19
C LEU A 763 29.00 -14.98 0.97
N SER A 764 29.01 -14.44 2.19
CA SER A 764 29.43 -15.19 3.38
C SER A 764 28.39 -16.22 3.82
N SER A 765 27.12 -16.02 3.44
CA SER A 765 26.00 -16.89 3.79
C SER A 765 25.72 -17.96 2.72
N GLN A 766 26.12 -17.72 1.47
CA GLN A 766 25.89 -18.62 0.35
C GLN A 766 27.13 -19.46 0.03
N ALA A 767 27.04 -20.78 0.24
CA ALA A 767 28.07 -21.71 -0.21
C ALA A 767 28.15 -21.72 -1.75
N PRO A 768 29.33 -21.45 -2.36
CA PRO A 768 29.50 -21.64 -3.79
C PRO A 768 29.26 -23.11 -4.16
N ARG A 769 28.78 -23.38 -5.37
CA ARG A 769 28.56 -24.76 -5.88
C ARG A 769 29.88 -25.54 -5.81
N GLY A 770 30.04 -26.37 -4.78
CA GLY A 770 31.20 -27.25 -4.59
C GLY A 770 32.29 -26.77 -3.62
N GLY A 771 32.05 -25.78 -2.75
CA GLY A 771 33.02 -25.35 -1.74
C GLY A 771 32.40 -24.71 -0.49
N GLU A 772 33.21 -24.53 0.55
CA GLU A 772 32.80 -23.76 1.74
C GLU A 772 32.65 -22.27 1.37
N PRO A 773 31.65 -21.57 1.95
CA PRO A 773 31.51 -20.14 1.76
C PRO A 773 32.75 -19.41 2.29
N PRO A 774 33.27 -18.41 1.56
CA PRO A 774 34.37 -17.59 2.06
C PRO A 774 33.92 -16.85 3.33
N SER A 775 34.80 -16.77 4.32
CA SER A 775 34.48 -16.03 5.56
C SER A 775 34.26 -14.55 5.27
N ALA A 776 33.36 -13.91 6.03
CA ALA A 776 33.06 -12.49 5.89
C ALA A 776 34.33 -11.61 6.01
N ALA A 777 35.24 -11.96 6.92
CA ALA A 777 36.52 -11.28 7.09
C ALA A 777 37.43 -11.40 5.85
N ALA A 778 37.47 -12.58 5.20
CA ALA A 778 38.23 -12.76 3.98
C ALA A 778 37.64 -11.96 2.81
N LEU A 779 36.31 -11.96 2.67
CA LEU A 779 35.61 -11.15 1.66
C LEU A 779 35.86 -9.65 1.86
N PHE A 780 35.80 -9.17 3.11
CA PHE A 780 36.09 -7.78 3.42
C PHE A 780 37.51 -7.39 2.99
N ARG A 781 38.52 -8.19 3.40
CA ARG A 781 39.94 -7.89 3.11
C ARG A 781 40.29 -7.98 1.63
N THR A 782 39.67 -8.90 0.89
CA THR A 782 39.99 -9.13 -0.54
C THR A 782 39.19 -8.26 -1.50
N ALA A 783 38.00 -7.80 -1.13
CA ALA A 783 37.11 -7.03 -2.01
C ALA A 783 36.74 -5.65 -1.46
N ALA A 784 36.08 -5.59 -0.30
CA ALA A 784 35.53 -4.34 0.24
C ALA A 784 36.61 -3.32 0.62
N MET A 785 37.69 -3.75 1.29
CA MET A 785 38.78 -2.87 1.69
C MET A 785 39.53 -2.27 0.47
N PRO A 786 39.96 -3.05 -0.54
CA PRO A 786 40.49 -2.49 -1.79
C PRO A 786 39.50 -1.55 -2.50
N PHE A 787 38.20 -1.86 -2.47
CA PHE A 787 37.17 -1.01 -3.07
C PHE A 787 37.10 0.36 -2.39
N PHE A 788 37.05 0.42 -1.06
CA PHE A 788 37.06 1.70 -0.33
C PHE A 788 38.36 2.47 -0.50
N ARG A 789 39.51 1.80 -0.69
CA ARG A 789 40.80 2.47 -0.88
C ARG A 789 41.03 2.99 -2.30
N GLY A 790 40.53 2.27 -3.31
CA GLY A 790 40.86 2.52 -4.72
C GLY A 790 39.71 2.96 -5.62
N VAL A 791 38.45 2.73 -5.22
CA VAL A 791 37.27 2.96 -6.07
C VAL A 791 36.29 3.94 -5.44
N TRP A 792 36.04 3.84 -4.13
CA TRP A 792 35.15 4.77 -3.44
C TRP A 792 35.76 6.20 -3.42
N PRO A 793 34.96 7.27 -3.60
CA PRO A 793 35.45 8.65 -3.50
C PRO A 793 36.05 8.96 -2.10
N GLN A 794 37.17 9.67 -2.07
CA GLN A 794 37.93 9.94 -0.82
C GLN A 794 37.62 11.32 -0.21
N GLU A 795 36.82 12.13 -0.89
CA GLU A 795 36.49 13.50 -0.53
C GLU A 795 35.57 13.53 0.70
N ARG A 796 35.96 14.27 1.75
CA ARG A 796 35.17 14.39 2.99
C ARG A 796 33.80 15.03 2.79
N SER A 797 33.63 15.85 1.75
CA SER A 797 32.34 16.46 1.41
C SER A 797 31.27 15.45 1.00
N LEU A 798 31.65 14.20 0.73
CA LEU A 798 30.75 13.11 0.37
C LEU A 798 30.41 12.20 1.56
N ALA A 799 31.00 12.47 2.74
CA ALA A 799 30.63 11.84 4.00
C ALA A 799 29.37 12.50 4.55
N THR A 800 28.24 11.83 4.40
CA THR A 800 26.91 12.32 4.74
C THR A 800 26.24 11.40 5.76
N PRO A 801 25.19 11.86 6.48
CA PRO A 801 24.47 11.01 7.41
C PRO A 801 23.91 9.72 6.77
N GLY A 802 23.40 9.80 5.53
CA GLY A 802 22.89 8.63 4.80
C GLY A 802 23.98 7.61 4.48
N VAL A 803 25.14 8.05 3.99
CA VAL A 803 26.29 7.17 3.74
C VAL A 803 26.85 6.58 5.04
N SER A 804 26.98 7.40 6.08
CA SER A 804 27.46 6.95 7.38
C SER A 804 26.54 5.87 7.97
N LYS A 805 25.22 6.06 7.88
CA LYS A 805 24.23 5.06 8.31
C LYS A 805 24.35 3.76 7.52
N ALA A 806 24.48 3.84 6.20
CA ALA A 806 24.63 2.67 5.33
C ALA A 806 25.95 1.90 5.55
N LEU A 807 26.99 2.54 6.11
CA LEU A 807 28.27 1.91 6.40
C LEU A 807 28.38 1.40 7.86
N ALA A 808 27.50 1.83 8.77
CA ALA A 808 27.62 1.58 10.20
C ALA A 808 27.54 0.09 10.60
N ASP A 809 26.82 -0.73 9.83
CA ASP A 809 26.69 -2.19 10.04
C ASP A 809 27.81 -3.00 9.31
N LEU A 810 28.58 -2.36 8.42
CA LEU A 810 29.66 -3.07 7.71
C LEU A 810 30.70 -3.73 8.65
N PRO A 811 31.14 -3.09 9.75
CA PRO A 811 32.06 -3.72 10.70
C PRO A 811 31.51 -5.01 11.31
N ALA A 812 30.26 -5.01 11.80
CA ALA A 812 29.62 -6.20 12.36
C ALA A 812 29.45 -7.28 11.29
N THR A 813 29.03 -6.89 10.09
CA THR A 813 28.92 -7.79 8.93
C THR A 813 30.27 -8.45 8.58
N SER A 814 31.41 -7.78 8.84
CA SER A 814 32.76 -8.25 8.51
C SER A 814 33.38 -9.19 9.56
N ARG A 815 32.71 -9.42 10.70
CA ARG A 815 33.13 -10.35 11.78
C ARG A 815 34.58 -10.13 12.25
N GLU A 816 35.48 -11.09 12.03
CA GLU A 816 36.89 -10.99 12.47
C GLU A 816 37.67 -9.83 11.83
N ALA A 817 37.13 -9.18 10.79
CA ALA A 817 37.69 -7.96 10.23
C ALA A 817 37.00 -6.69 10.76
N PHE A 818 36.32 -6.74 11.91
CA PHE A 818 35.60 -5.60 12.49
C PHE A 818 36.47 -4.35 12.62
N ALA A 819 37.66 -4.50 13.22
CA ALA A 819 38.57 -3.37 13.42
C ALA A 819 39.13 -2.83 12.09
N ASP A 820 39.51 -3.72 11.17
CA ASP A 820 39.94 -3.34 9.81
C ASP A 820 38.84 -2.56 9.09
N ALA A 821 37.58 -2.97 9.26
CA ALA A 821 36.42 -2.32 8.65
C ALA A 821 36.17 -0.92 9.20
N VAL A 822 36.22 -0.74 10.53
CA VAL A 822 36.12 0.60 11.13
C VAL A 822 37.22 1.51 10.63
N GLU A 823 38.49 1.04 10.61
CA GLU A 823 39.62 1.85 10.14
C GLU A 823 39.43 2.34 8.69
N VAL A 824 38.93 1.47 7.81
CA VAL A 824 38.73 1.79 6.40
C VAL A 824 37.59 2.79 6.18
N ILE A 825 36.50 2.67 6.94
CA ILE A 825 35.31 3.52 6.75
C ILE A 825 35.32 4.80 7.60
N GLU A 826 36.18 4.90 8.61
CA GLU A 826 36.18 5.98 9.61
C GLU A 826 36.09 7.38 8.99
N ARG A 827 36.82 7.60 7.89
CA ARG A 827 36.84 8.88 7.17
C ARG A 827 35.50 9.27 6.53
N PHE A 828 34.57 8.33 6.40
CA PHE A 828 33.23 8.50 5.84
C PHE A 828 32.14 8.53 6.90
N LEU A 829 32.51 8.34 8.18
CA LEU A 829 31.58 8.38 9.30
C LEU A 829 31.34 9.82 9.73
N VAL A 830 30.07 10.16 9.86
CA VAL A 830 29.59 11.43 10.41
C VAL A 830 28.37 11.16 11.28
N PRO A 831 27.99 12.08 12.17
CA PRO A 831 26.80 11.91 12.97
C PRO A 831 25.53 11.65 12.15
N PHE A 832 24.75 10.65 12.53
CA PHE A 832 23.44 10.34 11.94
C PHE A 832 22.43 9.91 13.01
N GLU A 833 21.15 9.90 12.66
CA GLU A 833 20.09 9.45 13.56
C GLU A 833 20.14 7.92 13.72
N CYS A 834 20.80 7.47 14.79
CA CYS A 834 20.90 6.08 15.21
C CYS A 834 20.12 5.86 16.50
N TRP A 835 19.11 5.00 16.44
CA TRP A 835 18.20 4.79 17.57
C TRP A 835 18.61 3.57 18.40
N SER A 836 19.39 2.65 17.83
CA SER A 836 19.82 1.40 18.46
C SER A 836 21.17 0.91 17.91
N MET A 837 21.82 0.00 18.63
CA MET A 837 22.88 -0.88 18.14
C MET A 837 22.43 -1.74 16.94
N LEU A 838 21.14 -1.79 16.63
CA LEU A 838 20.60 -2.40 15.41
C LEU A 838 21.15 -1.72 14.15
N ASP A 839 21.28 -0.38 14.16
CA ASP A 839 21.85 0.38 13.05
C ASP A 839 23.34 0.04 12.81
N TYR A 840 23.99 -0.61 13.78
CA TYR A 840 25.38 -1.07 13.72
C TYR A 840 25.50 -2.60 13.55
N GLY A 841 24.38 -3.32 13.41
CA GLY A 841 24.36 -4.78 13.32
C GLY A 841 24.61 -5.54 14.62
N LEU A 842 24.71 -4.82 15.74
CA LEU A 842 25.15 -5.36 17.04
C LEU A 842 24.01 -5.65 18.01
N TYR A 843 22.75 -5.41 17.62
CA TYR A 843 21.58 -5.67 18.44
C TYR A 843 21.02 -7.10 18.31
N GLY A 844 20.54 -7.64 19.42
CA GLY A 844 19.91 -8.96 19.53
C GLY A 844 20.89 -10.10 19.78
N ASP A 845 20.38 -11.33 19.65
CA ASP A 845 21.13 -12.56 19.88
C ASP A 845 21.45 -13.25 18.54
N GLU A 846 22.64 -13.85 18.44
CA GLU A 846 23.02 -14.78 17.36
C GLU A 846 23.28 -16.14 18.01
N GLY A 847 22.30 -17.05 17.91
CA GLY A 847 22.31 -18.31 18.67
C GLY A 847 22.00 -18.09 20.15
N GLU A 848 22.86 -18.61 21.03
CA GLU A 848 22.75 -18.46 22.50
C GLU A 848 23.55 -17.25 23.04
N SER A 849 24.24 -16.50 22.17
CA SER A 849 25.10 -15.38 22.55
C SER A 849 24.59 -14.05 22.02
N LYS A 850 24.69 -12.99 22.83
CA LYS A 850 24.43 -11.61 22.40
C LYS A 850 25.37 -11.24 21.25
N LYS A 851 24.90 -10.56 20.20
CA LYS A 851 25.77 -10.12 19.09
C LYS A 851 26.93 -9.23 19.53
N LEU A 852 26.74 -8.40 20.56
CA LEU A 852 27.81 -7.60 21.18
C LEU A 852 29.00 -8.45 21.69
N SER A 853 28.80 -9.74 21.98
CA SER A 853 29.88 -10.62 22.42
C SER A 853 30.96 -10.85 21.35
N MET A 854 30.69 -10.53 20.08
CA MET A 854 31.71 -10.55 19.01
C MET A 854 32.86 -9.55 19.24
N ILE A 855 32.63 -8.57 20.11
CA ILE A 855 33.65 -7.64 20.59
C ILE A 855 34.32 -8.33 21.77
N ASP A 856 35.33 -9.15 21.48
CA ASP A 856 35.98 -10.07 22.40
C ASP A 856 37.45 -9.73 22.69
N ASP A 857 38.03 -8.76 21.96
CA ASP A 857 39.40 -8.30 22.14
C ASP A 857 39.52 -6.76 22.23
N GLU A 858 40.67 -6.29 22.74
CA GLU A 858 40.92 -4.85 22.94
C GLU A 858 40.90 -4.05 21.63
N VAL A 859 41.27 -4.67 20.51
CA VAL A 859 41.34 -4.00 19.20
C VAL A 859 39.93 -3.72 18.68
N LYS A 860 39.02 -4.70 18.77
CA LYS A 860 37.60 -4.57 18.43
C LYS A 860 36.89 -3.60 19.39
N ALA A 861 37.22 -3.61 20.68
CA ALA A 861 36.65 -2.67 21.65
C ALA A 861 37.02 -1.21 21.33
N ASN A 862 38.29 -0.95 21.00
CA ASN A 862 38.74 0.38 20.57
C ASN A 862 38.12 0.81 19.24
N ALA A 863 37.97 -0.13 18.29
CA ALA A 863 37.30 0.13 17.02
C ALA A 863 35.82 0.48 17.21
N LEU A 864 35.09 -0.28 18.05
CA LEU A 864 33.68 0.01 18.36
C LEU A 864 33.55 1.40 19.01
N LEU A 865 34.45 1.75 19.93
CA LEU A 865 34.44 3.05 20.56
C LEU A 865 34.59 4.19 19.53
N ARG A 866 35.52 4.06 18.58
CA ARG A 866 35.72 5.04 17.49
C ARG A 866 34.50 5.13 16.58
N LEU A 867 33.92 3.98 16.20
CA LEU A 867 32.71 3.92 15.38
C LEU A 867 31.59 4.74 16.04
N LEU A 868 31.26 4.44 17.29
CA LEU A 868 30.22 5.14 18.05
C LEU A 868 30.57 6.62 18.28
N ASP A 869 31.85 6.94 18.51
CA ASP A 869 32.27 8.31 18.75
C ASP A 869 32.09 9.20 17.51
N HIS A 870 32.31 8.65 16.32
CA HIS A 870 32.15 9.37 15.06
C HIS A 870 30.70 9.50 14.58
N THR A 871 29.81 8.58 14.98
CA THR A 871 28.45 8.49 14.45
C THR A 871 27.36 9.00 15.40
N ILE A 872 27.62 9.09 16.70
CA ILE A 872 26.66 9.63 17.67
C ILE A 872 26.92 11.13 17.86
N GLY A 873 25.92 11.94 17.48
CA GLY A 873 26.00 13.40 17.48
C GLY A 873 26.28 14.02 18.85
N THR A 874 26.84 15.23 18.84
CA THR A 874 27.17 16.02 20.05
C THR A 874 26.17 17.13 20.35
N SER A 875 25.24 17.40 19.44
CA SER A 875 24.23 18.46 19.58
C SER A 875 23.14 18.08 20.58
N GLU A 876 22.50 19.09 21.17
CA GLU A 876 21.46 18.93 22.20
C GLU A 876 20.20 18.16 21.72
N GLY A 877 19.99 18.05 20.40
CA GLY A 877 18.95 17.23 19.77
C GLY A 877 19.46 15.97 19.05
N ALA A 878 20.71 15.54 19.29
CA ALA A 878 21.23 14.31 18.68
C ALA A 878 20.51 13.08 19.26
N VAL A 879 20.10 12.18 18.38
CA VAL A 879 19.52 10.88 18.78
C VAL A 879 20.61 10.03 19.41
N ILE A 880 20.38 9.58 20.64
CA ILE A 880 21.29 8.69 21.38
C ILE A 880 20.71 7.27 21.35
N PRO A 881 21.47 6.25 20.90
CA PRO A 881 21.00 4.87 20.90
C PRO A 881 20.61 4.39 22.30
N TYR A 882 19.45 3.74 22.45
CA TYR A 882 18.93 3.36 23.77
C TYR A 882 19.75 2.26 24.47
N ASP A 883 20.43 1.43 23.69
CA ASP A 883 21.30 0.32 24.07
C ASP A 883 22.79 0.72 24.05
N LEU A 884 23.10 2.03 23.99
CA LEU A 884 24.47 2.54 24.08
C LEU A 884 25.16 2.11 25.38
N THR A 885 24.41 2.02 26.49
CA THR A 885 24.95 1.56 27.78
C THR A 885 25.49 0.13 27.70
N ASP A 886 24.78 -0.78 27.02
CA ASP A 886 25.21 -2.17 26.85
C ASP A 886 26.51 -2.26 26.03
N ALA A 887 26.62 -1.45 24.98
CA ALA A 887 27.84 -1.36 24.17
C ALA A 887 29.02 -0.79 24.98
N LEU A 888 28.79 0.25 25.79
CA LEU A 888 29.82 0.83 26.67
C LEU A 888 30.24 -0.12 27.81
N ASP A 889 29.31 -0.94 28.31
CA ASP A 889 29.60 -1.97 29.31
C ASP A 889 30.43 -3.11 28.71
N GLN A 890 30.14 -3.52 27.46
CA GLN A 890 30.98 -4.47 26.73
C GLN A 890 32.39 -3.93 26.51
N ILE A 891 32.52 -2.68 26.04
CA ILE A 891 33.83 -2.01 25.86
C ILE A 891 34.61 -1.97 27.19
N ARG A 892 33.95 -1.60 28.29
CA ARG A 892 34.58 -1.56 29.62
C ARG A 892 35.05 -2.93 30.08
N THR A 893 34.28 -3.98 29.79
CA THR A 893 34.60 -5.36 30.19
C THR A 893 35.82 -5.89 29.45
N VAL A 894 35.93 -5.59 28.15
CA VAL A 894 37.01 -6.09 27.29
C VAL A 894 38.27 -5.24 27.38
N ALA A 895 38.15 -3.91 27.44
CA ALA A 895 39.26 -2.96 27.47
C ALA A 895 39.05 -1.88 28.56
N PRO A 896 39.31 -2.19 29.84
CA PRO A 896 39.01 -1.30 30.97
C PRO A 896 39.70 0.07 30.90
N HIS A 897 40.88 0.14 30.28
CA HIS A 897 41.65 1.37 30.13
C HIS A 897 40.96 2.42 29.22
N LEU A 898 40.02 2.01 28.36
CA LEU A 898 39.28 2.92 27.48
C LEU A 898 38.26 3.79 28.23
N VAL A 899 37.91 3.46 29.49
CA VAL A 899 37.02 4.27 30.33
C VAL A 899 37.57 5.69 30.55
N ASP A 900 38.89 5.85 30.51
CA ASP A 900 39.55 7.13 30.66
C ASP A 900 39.65 7.95 29.38
N SER A 901 39.28 7.36 28.23
CA SER A 901 39.29 8.06 26.95
C SER A 901 38.21 9.14 26.87
N VAL A 902 38.49 10.18 26.08
CA VAL A 902 37.56 11.29 25.87
C VAL A 902 36.26 10.82 25.22
N GLY A 903 36.36 9.94 24.21
CA GLY A 903 35.19 9.37 23.51
C GLY A 903 34.29 8.56 24.44
N TYR A 904 34.87 7.70 25.29
CA TYR A 904 34.09 6.90 26.24
C TYR A 904 33.36 7.79 27.26
N ARG A 905 34.06 8.76 27.85
CA ARG A 905 33.44 9.69 28.82
C ARG A 905 32.34 10.53 28.18
N ARG A 906 32.51 10.96 26.93
CA ARG A 906 31.51 11.68 26.15
C ARG A 906 30.26 10.81 25.94
N LEU A 907 30.43 9.61 25.39
CA LEU A 907 29.31 8.69 25.12
C LEU A 907 28.62 8.23 26.39
N SER A 908 29.37 7.97 27.47
CA SER A 908 28.80 7.63 28.79
C SER A 908 27.99 8.80 29.37
N THR A 909 28.43 10.04 29.16
CA THR A 909 27.65 11.22 29.55
C THR A 909 26.39 11.37 28.71
N ALA A 910 26.47 11.08 27.40
CA ALA A 910 25.31 11.11 26.50
C ALA A 910 24.29 10.03 26.86
N ALA A 911 24.73 8.80 27.17
CA ALA A 911 23.87 7.70 27.60
C ALA A 911 23.09 8.00 28.89
N ARG A 912 23.62 8.86 29.77
CA ARG A 912 22.94 9.29 31.02
C ARG A 912 21.88 10.38 30.82
N ARG A 913 21.79 10.98 29.63
CA ARG A 913 20.79 12.01 29.30
C ARG A 913 19.49 11.41 28.77
N VAL A 914 19.56 10.15 28.29
CA VAL A 914 18.41 9.30 27.94
C VAL A 914 17.87 8.69 29.23
#